data_AF-T0RYU4-F1
#
_entry.id   AF-T0RYU4-F1
#
_cell.length_a   1.000
_cell.length_b   1.000
_cell.length_c   1.000
_cell.angle_alpha   90.00
_cell.angle_beta   90.00
_cell.angle_gamma   90.00
#
_symmetry.space_group_name_H-M   'P 1'
#
loop_
_entity.id
_entity.type
_entity.pdbx_description
1 polymer ?
#
loop_
_entity_poly.entity_id
_entity_poly.type
_entity_poly.pdbx_seq_one_letter_code
_entity_poly.pdbx_strand_id
1 'polypeptide(L)'
;MPARSSPLAQSAIYVRLGMRRFLLPLLLLAAAVSGQHNASMSSSVCTPIELDVDYSGNDIKATTRTNPEDCCADCAATPGCVVYVWNGASTCYLKHTIGWQGPAPGARAAKNPGPSSPFCSPVLENTEYLGVDMSWSLQRRAEDCCDDCRKTPGCQAFMWTPEDNGRCYLRRLVGDPTPRAGARSALVNKVAAVCTVEKDVDYFGNDIVSIPRDSADACCAECDATPNCVVYVWSTYTGRGVCNLKHTKGLTSVAPGAIAGSKGTTGTGSCSAPEPDVAYDGTQLATTSHVLSSACCQDCADTPGCTFYVWSSGVCSLRNNQGKKVSAPGSSSGSLRMPSTSPPPPQPPGPTKVQTQIFGEYPLPRIAYSVLPQARWLETSAYKAFLEAFERIMTNETLQAQHAGMPHELLLAASAHVRYFPRVRSAGECALVASTYGFSYFTFVAASQLCMAHTFAPSASAPATTWMRNQDGNFLQFAPQEFPTTLVRTVPAPTLGACQAACTDNCAGVGYTVESGVCAVVVPVAHVDADTDVVAGWVQNPHTWAETLNGFQYVTMTDRDVGDEIYKRVLATNIPSVVACAALVAAQADAAVNVLFLYDEPTQTCCTVPTTTSPLRSIQFVNYPTSPISIGRRVLRGLASTLVVPALSYDDCHRQCLPSASNCFASSYYTEKCTLYTALYRPRSTLGVLSPKASLPVAPPTRTSSALFLTAHQDDHELFVSGQVAKAVADPDTAVAFIYMTAGDAGSTNGWYEAREAGTLAATRVWVQAAGRFDPVQRTSFVTVLGHVITKVEIGNVAHYFLRLPEFGTIDLSKYGTPVSPMNRPQEVYATEADVQAVLLAIVKMEAKGRATLHSQQYGQVDHFLHAMTGRLIASAVATDPTLSTCLSIAYYWGYQKWLDPVNLPDKLTIELQRRAWLALSSTASRLYPSMSPWLDHVSVLGREYVASSLVRTNLCPA
;
A
#
# COMPACT_ATOMS: atom_id res chain seq x y z
N MET A 1 -15.16 77.01 31.69
CA MET A 1 -15.05 77.57 30.31
C MET A 1 -14.41 78.95 30.46
N PRO A 2 -13.37 79.40 29.73
CA PRO A 2 -12.70 78.89 28.51
C PRO A 2 -11.14 78.75 28.64
N ALA A 3 -10.42 78.73 27.49
CA ALA A 3 -8.98 79.01 27.21
C ALA A 3 -7.97 77.83 27.27
N ARG A 4 -6.95 77.66 26.40
CA ARG A 4 -6.31 78.42 25.29
C ARG A 4 -5.23 77.50 24.63
N SER A 5 -5.14 77.34 23.30
CA SER A 5 -4.30 78.05 22.28
C SER A 5 -3.00 77.32 21.81
N SER A 6 -2.97 76.93 20.52
CA SER A 6 -2.01 77.20 19.39
C SER A 6 -0.45 77.20 19.60
N PRO A 7 0.41 77.35 18.55
CA PRO A 7 0.62 76.60 17.28
C PRO A 7 2.14 76.34 16.89
N LEU A 8 2.38 75.67 15.74
CA LEU A 8 3.50 75.69 14.74
C LEU A 8 4.99 76.05 15.09
N ALA A 9 5.96 75.22 14.65
CA ALA A 9 7.05 75.52 13.65
C ALA A 9 8.40 74.72 13.79
N GLN A 10 8.90 74.22 12.63
CA GLN A 10 10.27 74.05 12.05
C GLN A 10 11.55 73.61 12.83
N SER A 11 12.19 72.55 12.28
CA SER A 11 13.61 72.35 11.83
C SER A 11 14.86 72.27 12.74
N ALA A 12 15.59 71.14 12.55
CA ALA A 12 17.05 70.95 12.33
C ALA A 12 18.09 70.69 13.47
N ILE A 13 18.77 69.52 13.34
CA ILE A 13 20.24 69.26 13.25
C ILE A 13 21.16 69.13 14.53
N TYR A 14 21.70 67.90 14.68
CA TYR A 14 23.10 67.43 14.99
C TYR A 14 23.72 67.21 16.41
N VAL A 15 24.55 66.13 16.42
CA VAL A 15 25.75 65.71 17.21
C VAL A 15 25.67 64.79 18.45
N ARG A 16 26.58 63.79 18.40
CA ARG A 16 27.01 62.64 19.23
C ARG A 16 27.77 62.92 20.56
N LEU A 17 28.00 61.82 21.32
CA LEU A 17 29.18 61.35 22.15
C LEU A 17 28.74 60.96 23.59
N GLY A 18 29.29 59.99 24.36
CA GLY A 18 30.41 59.02 24.32
C GLY A 18 30.48 58.32 25.73
N MET A 19 30.65 56.99 25.84
CA MET A 19 31.85 56.20 26.24
C MET A 19 32.32 56.12 27.73
N ARG A 20 32.52 54.85 28.20
CA ARG A 20 33.49 54.26 29.22
C ARG A 20 33.16 54.37 30.73
N ARG A 21 33.06 53.30 31.55
CA ARG A 21 33.91 52.15 32.02
C ARG A 21 34.97 52.47 33.11
N PHE A 22 35.16 51.51 34.05
CA PHE A 22 36.27 51.17 35.00
C PHE A 22 35.76 51.04 36.47
N LEU A 23 35.72 49.88 37.17
CA LEU A 23 36.65 48.78 37.58
C LEU A 23 37.28 48.98 39.00
N LEU A 24 36.87 48.10 39.96
CA LEU A 24 37.57 47.43 41.12
C LEU A 24 38.42 48.29 42.12
N PRO A 25 38.98 47.77 43.26
CA PRO A 25 38.95 46.45 43.95
C PRO A 25 38.91 46.48 45.54
N LEU A 26 39.22 45.33 46.21
CA LEU A 26 39.71 45.03 47.60
C LEU A 26 38.69 44.63 48.71
N LEU A 27 38.67 43.39 49.29
CA LEU A 27 39.56 42.62 50.23
C LEU A 27 39.04 42.70 51.71
N LEU A 28 38.70 41.65 52.48
CA LEU A 28 39.54 40.65 53.21
C LEU A 28 38.69 39.60 54.01
N LEU A 29 39.18 38.34 54.07
CA LEU A 29 39.24 37.28 55.15
C LEU A 29 38.02 37.00 56.11
N ALA A 30 37.67 35.79 56.61
CA ALA A 30 38.28 34.44 56.76
C ALA A 30 37.21 33.31 57.00
N ALA A 31 37.65 32.04 56.90
CA ALA A 31 36.97 30.71 57.02
C ALA A 31 36.35 30.38 58.41
N ALA A 32 35.50 29.37 58.69
CA ALA A 32 34.67 28.31 58.05
C ALA A 32 33.65 27.86 59.15
N VAL A 33 32.46 27.26 58.93
CA VAL A 33 32.16 25.89 58.46
C VAL A 33 30.61 25.76 58.34
N SER A 34 30.16 25.15 57.22
CA SER A 34 28.91 24.40 56.95
C SER A 34 27.52 25.03 57.11
N GLY A 35 26.82 25.15 55.97
CA GLY A 35 25.35 25.24 55.91
C GLY A 35 24.81 26.00 54.70
N GLN A 36 25.07 25.55 53.47
CA GLN A 36 24.46 26.13 52.27
C GLN A 36 23.10 25.47 51.97
N HIS A 37 22.01 26.18 52.26
CA HIS A 37 20.76 26.05 51.51
C HIS A 37 20.74 27.13 50.44
N ASN A 38 20.89 26.71 49.18
CA ASN A 38 20.78 27.55 48.01
C ASN A 38 19.29 27.77 47.67
N ALA A 39 18.84 29.02 47.70
CA ALA A 39 17.56 29.43 47.14
C ALA A 39 17.68 29.49 45.61
N SER A 40 16.87 28.70 44.91
CA SER A 40 16.72 28.72 43.45
C SER A 40 15.50 29.55 43.06
N MET A 41 15.69 30.49 42.14
CA MET A 41 14.63 31.26 41.47
C MET A 41 13.69 30.34 40.70
N SER A 42 12.40 30.36 41.02
CA SER A 42 11.35 29.59 40.33
C SER A 42 10.90 30.29 39.03
N SER A 43 11.26 29.72 37.88
CA SER A 43 10.51 29.87 36.64
C SER A 43 9.22 29.04 36.74
N SER A 44 8.04 29.66 36.64
CA SER A 44 6.75 28.98 36.86
C SER A 44 6.44 27.95 35.76
N VAL A 45 6.64 26.67 36.07
CA VAL A 45 6.37 25.53 35.17
C VAL A 45 4.88 25.18 35.10
N CYS A 46 4.08 25.59 36.10
CA CYS A 46 2.64 25.31 36.17
C CYS A 46 1.78 26.57 36.02
N THR A 47 0.50 26.37 35.69
CA THR A 47 -0.51 27.44 35.64
C THR A 47 -0.74 28.05 37.03
N PRO A 48 -1.40 29.23 37.12
CA PRO A 48 -1.90 29.74 38.39
C PRO A 48 -2.78 28.71 39.13
N ILE A 49 -2.74 28.73 40.46
CA ILE A 49 -3.52 27.83 41.31
C ILE A 49 -5.01 28.14 41.19
N GLU A 50 -5.79 27.12 40.83
CA GLU A 50 -7.25 27.08 40.89
C GLU A 50 -7.67 26.75 42.32
N LEU A 51 -8.46 27.64 42.94
CA LEU A 51 -8.95 27.48 44.32
C LEU A 51 -10.23 26.66 44.36
N ASP A 52 -10.37 25.83 45.40
CA ASP A 52 -11.54 25.00 45.68
C ASP A 52 -11.90 24.05 44.53
N VAL A 53 -10.89 23.53 43.83
CA VAL A 53 -11.02 22.68 42.63
C VAL A 53 -10.31 21.35 42.85
N ASP A 54 -11.00 20.27 42.50
CA ASP A 54 -10.42 18.93 42.31
C ASP A 54 -10.57 18.49 40.84
N TYR A 55 -9.61 17.67 40.40
CA TYR A 55 -9.62 16.94 39.14
C TYR A 55 -9.71 15.44 39.46
N SER A 56 -10.91 14.89 39.38
CA SER A 56 -11.20 13.54 39.88
C SER A 56 -10.42 12.45 39.11
N GLY A 57 -9.85 11.48 39.86
CA GLY A 57 -9.16 10.31 39.32
C GLY A 57 -7.78 10.60 38.71
N ASN A 58 -7.28 9.64 37.93
CA ASN A 58 -6.02 9.72 37.15
C ASN A 58 -4.72 9.94 37.95
N ASP A 59 -4.71 9.58 39.24
CA ASP A 59 -3.53 9.69 40.10
C ASP A 59 -2.38 8.79 39.64
N ILE A 60 -1.19 9.36 39.50
CA ILE A 60 0.09 8.66 39.29
C ILE A 60 0.64 8.23 40.64
N LYS A 61 0.75 9.20 41.56
CA LYS A 61 1.25 9.05 42.92
C LYS A 61 0.84 10.26 43.76
N ALA A 62 0.86 10.09 45.07
CA ALA A 62 0.74 11.19 46.01
C ALA A 62 2.12 11.57 46.57
N THR A 63 2.36 12.86 46.77
CA THR A 63 3.50 13.39 47.53
C THR A 63 3.00 14.23 48.69
N THR A 64 3.85 14.48 49.68
CA THR A 64 3.50 15.30 50.85
C THR A 64 4.18 16.65 50.76
N ARG A 65 3.40 17.73 50.74
CA ARG A 65 3.86 19.13 50.74
C ARG A 65 2.97 19.98 51.61
N THR A 66 3.58 20.87 52.40
CA THR A 66 2.88 21.81 53.28
C THR A 66 2.26 22.97 52.50
N ASN A 67 2.82 23.32 51.33
CA ASN A 67 2.31 24.39 50.49
C ASN A 67 1.88 23.83 49.12
N PRO A 68 0.77 24.30 48.55
CA PRO A 68 0.26 23.86 47.26
C PRO A 68 1.18 24.25 46.09
N GLU A 69 2.02 25.28 46.23
CA GLU A 69 2.98 25.71 45.21
C GLU A 69 4.11 24.68 45.01
N ASP A 70 4.49 23.97 46.07
CA ASP A 70 5.56 22.96 46.03
C ASP A 70 5.14 21.72 45.22
N CYS A 71 3.83 21.48 45.08
CA CYS A 71 3.29 20.40 44.26
C CYS A 71 3.61 20.58 42.77
N CYS A 72 3.86 21.81 42.31
CA CYS A 72 4.22 22.06 40.92
C CYS A 72 5.59 21.43 40.57
N ALA A 73 6.57 21.56 41.45
CA ALA A 73 7.88 20.95 41.25
C ALA A 73 7.79 19.42 41.26
N ASP A 74 6.94 18.86 42.13
CA ASP A 74 6.68 17.42 42.19
C ASP A 74 6.03 16.91 40.90
N CYS A 75 5.06 17.65 40.36
CA CYS A 75 4.43 17.33 39.09
C CYS A 75 5.42 17.47 37.92
N ALA A 76 6.17 18.57 37.86
CA ALA A 76 7.18 18.80 36.81
C ALA A 76 8.28 17.73 36.80
N ALA A 77 8.68 17.23 37.97
CA ALA A 77 9.69 16.17 38.11
C ALA A 77 9.12 14.75 37.91
N THR A 78 7.80 14.58 37.81
CA THR A 78 7.15 13.28 37.67
C THR A 78 6.79 13.04 36.21
N PRO A 79 7.46 12.09 35.52
CA PRO A 79 7.16 11.78 34.13
C PRO A 79 5.68 11.49 33.90
N GLY A 80 5.07 12.25 32.98
CA GLY A 80 3.66 12.10 32.65
C GLY A 80 2.69 12.83 33.58
N CYS A 81 3.13 13.58 34.59
CA CYS A 81 2.22 14.42 35.38
C CYS A 81 1.83 15.68 34.62
N VAL A 82 0.52 15.88 34.45
CA VAL A 82 -0.07 17.00 33.69
C VAL A 82 -0.92 17.92 34.56
N VAL A 83 -1.31 17.49 35.76
CA VAL A 83 -2.02 18.30 36.75
C VAL A 83 -1.76 17.74 38.14
N TYR A 84 -1.74 18.61 39.15
CA TYR A 84 -1.77 18.19 40.54
C TYR A 84 -2.98 18.79 41.26
N VAL A 85 -3.43 18.11 42.32
CA VAL A 85 -4.43 18.62 43.27
C VAL A 85 -3.87 18.51 44.68
N TRP A 86 -3.69 19.65 45.35
CA TRP A 86 -3.35 19.70 46.77
C TRP A 86 -4.62 19.69 47.62
N ASN A 87 -4.68 18.79 48.59
CA ASN A 87 -5.91 18.44 49.31
C ASN A 87 -6.37 19.41 50.40
N GLY A 88 -5.79 20.60 50.51
CA GLY A 88 -6.11 21.54 51.59
C GLY A 88 -5.32 21.33 52.87
N ALA A 89 -4.50 20.28 52.98
CA ALA A 89 -3.78 19.94 54.20
C ALA A 89 -2.29 19.65 53.99
N SER A 90 -1.96 18.57 53.28
CA SER A 90 -0.55 18.19 53.11
C SER A 90 -0.25 17.27 51.91
N THR A 91 -1.24 16.89 51.13
CA THR A 91 -1.06 15.87 50.07
C THR A 91 -1.23 16.49 48.69
N CYS A 92 -0.23 16.33 47.82
CA CYS A 92 -0.31 16.59 46.39
C CYS A 92 -0.67 15.29 45.67
N TYR A 93 -1.82 15.24 45.04
CA TYR A 93 -2.21 14.18 44.13
C TYR A 93 -1.73 14.53 42.72
N LEU A 94 -0.67 13.86 42.25
CA LEU A 94 -0.09 14.08 40.92
C LEU A 94 -0.79 13.20 39.91
N LYS A 95 -1.31 13.77 38.82
CA LYS A 95 -2.21 13.06 37.91
C LYS A 95 -1.69 13.08 36.47
N HIS A 96 -1.89 11.97 35.75
CA HIS A 96 -1.39 11.80 34.37
C HIS A 96 -2.36 12.28 33.30
N THR A 97 -3.60 12.58 33.69
CA THR A 97 -4.65 13.08 32.82
C THR A 97 -5.47 14.10 33.60
N ILE A 98 -5.88 15.20 32.95
CA ILE A 98 -6.79 16.18 33.54
C ILE A 98 -8.18 15.56 33.56
N GLY A 99 -8.66 15.17 34.76
CA GLY A 99 -9.96 14.54 34.96
C GLY A 99 -11.13 15.54 34.93
N TRP A 100 -12.30 15.08 35.37
CA TRP A 100 -13.46 15.95 35.54
C TRP A 100 -13.18 17.00 36.62
N GLN A 101 -13.40 18.27 36.30
CA GLN A 101 -13.23 19.38 37.23
C GLN A 101 -14.47 19.51 38.12
N GLY A 102 -14.27 19.41 39.44
CA GLY A 102 -15.33 19.51 40.43
C GLY A 102 -15.02 20.51 41.55
N PRO A 103 -16.06 21.09 42.19
CA PRO A 103 -15.86 21.92 43.38
C PRO A 103 -15.41 21.06 44.56
N ALA A 104 -14.30 21.44 45.19
CA ALA A 104 -13.73 20.79 46.36
C ALA A 104 -13.17 21.84 47.34
N PRO A 105 -13.97 22.30 48.32
CA PRO A 105 -13.56 23.34 49.26
C PRO A 105 -12.24 23.00 49.98
N GLY A 106 -11.29 23.91 49.93
CA GLY A 106 -9.93 23.77 50.47
C GLY A 106 -8.91 23.18 49.49
N ALA A 107 -9.34 22.53 48.40
CA ALA A 107 -8.43 21.97 47.40
C ALA A 107 -7.79 23.07 46.54
N ARG A 108 -6.57 22.83 46.08
CA ARG A 108 -5.81 23.76 45.23
C ARG A 108 -5.15 23.00 44.10
N ALA A 109 -5.55 23.28 42.87
CA ALA A 109 -5.07 22.55 41.70
C ALA A 109 -4.28 23.45 40.76
N ALA A 110 -3.25 22.93 40.10
CA ALA A 110 -2.65 23.60 38.96
C ALA A 110 -2.18 22.60 37.91
N LYS A 111 -2.25 23.03 36.65
CA LYS A 111 -1.88 22.23 35.49
C LYS A 111 -0.40 22.46 35.17
N ASN A 112 0.27 21.40 34.74
CA ASN A 112 1.60 21.47 34.16
C ASN A 112 1.48 21.36 32.63
N PRO A 113 1.41 22.50 31.90
CA PRO A 113 1.32 22.48 30.43
C PRO A 113 2.57 21.89 29.79
N GLY A 114 3.69 21.84 30.52
CA GLY A 114 5.01 21.50 30.02
C GLY A 114 5.51 22.48 28.95
N PRO A 115 6.53 22.12 28.16
CA PRO A 115 7.12 23.06 27.21
C PRO A 115 6.15 23.38 26.06
N SER A 116 5.86 24.66 25.86
CA SER A 116 5.13 25.15 24.69
C SER A 116 5.99 25.00 23.43
N SER A 117 5.42 24.42 22.37
CA SER A 117 6.08 24.31 21.06
C SER A 117 6.19 25.70 20.40
N PRO A 118 7.35 26.10 19.86
CA PRO A 118 7.51 27.38 19.16
C PRO A 118 6.80 27.41 17.79
N PHE A 119 6.27 26.26 17.34
CA PHE A 119 5.65 26.10 16.03
C PHE A 119 4.12 26.32 16.04
N CYS A 120 3.54 26.69 17.18
CA CYS A 120 2.13 26.99 17.32
C CYS A 120 1.91 28.33 18.02
N SER A 121 0.75 28.91 17.80
CA SER A 121 0.24 29.98 18.66
C SER A 121 0.06 29.46 20.09
N PRO A 122 -0.01 30.36 21.09
CA PRO A 122 -0.44 29.97 22.43
C PRO A 122 -1.75 29.19 22.38
N VAL A 123 -1.87 28.16 23.23
CA VAL A 123 -3.08 27.36 23.34
C VAL A 123 -4.18 28.21 24.00
N LEU A 124 -5.30 28.35 23.31
CA LEU A 124 -6.49 29.01 23.80
C LEU A 124 -7.33 28.02 24.61
N GLU A 125 -7.63 28.39 25.85
CA GLU A 125 -8.50 27.61 26.73
C GLU A 125 -9.97 27.87 26.42
N ASN A 126 -10.82 26.86 26.63
CA ASN A 126 -12.28 26.91 26.41
C ASN A 126 -12.68 27.47 25.04
N THR A 127 -11.89 27.17 24.01
CA THR A 127 -12.02 27.76 22.68
C THR A 127 -11.83 26.69 21.62
N GLU A 128 -12.69 26.71 20.60
CA GLU A 128 -12.49 25.95 19.37
C GLU A 128 -12.40 26.88 18.17
N TYR A 129 -11.55 26.55 17.19
CA TYR A 129 -11.60 27.16 15.87
C TYR A 129 -12.56 26.36 15.00
N LEU A 130 -13.67 26.94 14.54
CA LEU A 130 -14.61 26.23 13.65
C LEU A 130 -13.89 25.74 12.39
N GLY A 131 -14.17 24.52 11.93
CA GLY A 131 -13.40 23.96 10.82
C GLY A 131 -13.78 22.53 10.46
N VAL A 132 -13.11 22.00 9.43
CA VAL A 132 -13.24 20.61 8.99
C VAL A 132 -12.11 19.78 9.57
N ASP A 133 -12.47 18.81 10.40
CA ASP A 133 -11.55 17.82 10.94
C ASP A 133 -11.05 16.91 9.81
N MET A 134 -9.74 16.84 9.62
CA MET A 134 -9.12 16.08 8.53
C MET A 134 -8.47 14.77 8.98
N SER A 135 -8.09 14.72 10.26
CA SER A 135 -7.50 13.58 10.93
C SER A 135 -7.58 13.82 12.43
N TRP A 136 -7.26 12.81 13.22
CA TRP A 136 -7.12 12.96 14.66
C TRP A 136 -5.97 12.12 15.19
N SER A 137 -5.43 12.55 16.31
CA SER A 137 -4.49 11.79 17.12
C SER A 137 -4.96 11.80 18.59
N LEU A 138 -4.35 10.96 19.43
CA LEU A 138 -4.58 11.00 20.88
C LEU A 138 -3.32 11.55 21.53
N GLN A 139 -3.46 12.64 22.26
CA GLN A 139 -2.37 13.21 23.04
C GLN A 139 -2.81 13.49 24.47
N ARG A 140 -1.87 13.34 25.39
CA ARG A 140 -2.14 13.58 26.82
C ARG A 140 -2.25 15.07 27.16
N ARG A 141 -1.67 15.94 26.32
CA ARG A 141 -1.68 17.40 26.46
C ARG A 141 -2.07 18.05 25.14
N ALA A 142 -2.74 19.19 25.23
CA ALA A 142 -3.08 19.98 24.04
C ALA A 142 -1.83 20.49 23.32
N GLU A 143 -0.79 20.81 24.08
CA GLU A 143 0.50 21.29 23.60
C GLU A 143 1.19 20.27 22.67
N ASP A 144 0.95 18.98 22.88
CA ASP A 144 1.51 17.89 22.06
C ASP A 144 0.79 17.77 20.70
N CYS A 145 -0.46 18.24 20.60
CA CYS A 145 -1.20 18.28 19.32
C CYS A 145 -0.56 19.20 18.28
N CYS A 146 0.27 20.16 18.72
CA CYS A 146 0.98 21.06 17.84
C CYS A 146 1.88 20.30 16.85
N ASP A 147 2.63 19.32 17.34
CA ASP A 147 3.54 18.55 16.50
C ASP A 147 2.80 17.60 15.56
N ASP A 148 1.67 17.05 16.00
CA ASP A 148 0.82 16.19 15.18
C ASP A 148 0.19 16.97 14.03
N CYS A 149 -0.36 18.16 14.31
CA CYS A 149 -0.88 19.03 13.26
C CYS A 149 0.25 19.52 12.33
N ARG A 150 1.43 19.88 12.85
CA ARG A 150 2.58 20.26 12.00
C ARG A 150 3.01 19.13 11.05
N LYS A 151 3.06 17.90 11.54
CA LYS A 151 3.44 16.70 10.76
C LYS A 151 2.34 16.26 9.78
N THR A 152 1.12 16.75 9.94
CA THR A 152 -0.02 16.40 9.10
C THR A 152 -0.14 17.37 7.92
N PRO A 153 0.09 16.90 6.67
CA PRO A 153 -0.01 17.75 5.48
C PRO A 153 -1.39 18.40 5.39
N GLY A 154 -1.46 19.71 5.17
CA GLY A 154 -2.72 20.47 5.12
C GLY A 154 -3.36 20.86 6.47
N CYS A 155 -2.85 20.42 7.63
CA CYS A 155 -3.39 20.88 8.92
C CYS A 155 -2.95 22.32 9.25
N GLN A 156 -3.87 23.15 9.72
CA GLN A 156 -3.66 24.58 10.01
C GLN A 156 -3.93 24.91 11.49
N ALA A 157 -4.77 24.13 12.17
CA ALA A 157 -5.03 24.27 13.60
C ALA A 157 -5.35 22.90 14.22
N PHE A 158 -5.27 22.80 15.53
CA PHE A 158 -5.83 21.67 16.26
C PHE A 158 -6.83 22.13 17.31
N MET A 159 -7.75 21.24 17.66
CA MET A 159 -8.58 21.32 18.86
C MET A 159 -8.39 20.05 19.67
N TRP A 160 -7.97 20.20 20.92
CA TRP A 160 -7.81 19.11 21.87
C TRP A 160 -8.97 19.11 22.86
N THR A 161 -9.55 17.95 23.14
CA THR A 161 -10.64 17.85 24.13
C THR A 161 -10.34 16.78 25.20
N PRO A 162 -10.43 17.14 26.49
CA PRO A 162 -10.27 16.18 27.58
C PRO A 162 -11.45 15.21 27.68
N GLU A 163 -12.65 15.63 27.28
CA GLU A 163 -13.88 14.81 27.29
C GLU A 163 -13.82 13.61 26.34
N ASP A 164 -13.02 13.69 25.27
CA ASP A 164 -12.77 12.60 24.32
C ASP A 164 -11.37 12.01 24.50
N ASN A 165 -11.01 11.78 25.77
CA ASN A 165 -9.78 11.11 26.18
C ASN A 165 -8.50 11.73 25.60
N GLY A 166 -8.47 13.06 25.44
CA GLY A 166 -7.33 13.80 24.93
C GLY A 166 -7.17 13.75 23.41
N ARG A 167 -8.26 13.61 22.65
CA ARG A 167 -8.20 13.63 21.18
C ARG A 167 -7.81 15.00 20.64
N CYS A 168 -6.80 15.02 19.78
CA CYS A 168 -6.42 16.15 18.94
C CYS A 168 -7.18 16.05 17.61
N TYR A 169 -8.16 16.91 17.42
CA TYR A 169 -8.83 17.11 16.14
C TYR A 169 -7.96 18.03 15.27
N LEU A 170 -7.37 17.46 14.22
CA LEU A 170 -6.49 18.18 13.29
C LEU A 170 -7.36 18.83 12.21
N ARG A 171 -7.26 20.14 12.02
CA ARG A 171 -8.18 20.91 11.15
C ARG A 171 -7.46 21.49 9.95
N ARG A 172 -8.05 21.31 8.76
CA ARG A 172 -7.54 21.87 7.50
C ARG A 172 -7.96 23.32 7.26
N LEU A 173 -9.19 23.67 7.65
CA LEU A 173 -9.76 25.01 7.50
C LEU A 173 -10.01 25.58 8.89
N VAL A 174 -9.62 26.83 9.10
CA VAL A 174 -9.73 27.53 10.39
C VAL A 174 -10.66 28.73 10.19
N GLY A 175 -11.87 28.63 10.73
CA GLY A 175 -12.79 29.74 10.90
C GLY A 175 -12.53 30.50 12.19
N ASP A 176 -13.41 31.44 12.52
CA ASP A 176 -13.25 32.25 13.72
C ASP A 176 -13.25 31.41 15.02
N PRO A 177 -12.45 31.79 16.03
CA PRO A 177 -12.47 31.14 17.33
C PRO A 177 -13.82 31.37 18.03
N THR A 178 -14.46 30.30 18.46
CA THR A 178 -15.72 30.33 19.20
C THR A 178 -15.56 29.69 20.58
N PRO A 179 -16.30 30.18 21.61
CA PRO A 179 -16.25 29.58 22.94
C PRO A 179 -16.76 28.13 22.94
N ARG A 180 -15.97 27.22 23.51
CA ARG A 180 -16.36 25.83 23.79
C ARG A 180 -15.70 25.35 25.07
N ALA A 181 -16.50 25.16 26.12
CA ALA A 181 -16.01 24.71 27.41
C ALA A 181 -15.20 23.41 27.29
N GLY A 182 -14.04 23.34 27.95
CA GLY A 182 -13.14 22.18 27.93
C GLY A 182 -12.27 22.04 26.69
N ALA A 183 -12.58 22.68 25.56
CA ALA A 183 -11.76 22.62 24.35
C ALA A 183 -10.50 23.49 24.47
N ARG A 184 -9.36 22.96 24.03
CA ARG A 184 -8.07 23.66 24.00
C ARG A 184 -7.56 23.68 22.57
N SER A 185 -7.40 24.85 21.96
CA SER A 185 -7.05 24.93 20.53
C SER A 185 -5.91 25.89 20.25
N ALA A 186 -5.16 25.63 19.18
CA ALA A 186 -4.11 26.54 18.71
C ALA A 186 -3.97 26.47 17.19
N LEU A 187 -3.50 27.57 16.61
CA LEU A 187 -3.06 27.63 15.23
C LEU A 187 -1.64 27.08 15.12
N VAL A 188 -1.36 26.36 14.04
CA VAL A 188 0.01 25.96 13.72
C VAL A 188 0.62 27.02 12.82
N ASN A 189 1.73 27.59 13.29
CA ASN A 189 2.56 28.48 12.48
C ASN A 189 3.33 27.62 11.48
N LYS A 190 2.71 27.30 10.35
CA LYS A 190 3.44 26.86 9.18
C LYS A 190 4.20 28.06 8.64
N VAL A 191 5.50 27.92 8.44
CA VAL A 191 6.26 28.91 7.67
C VAL A 191 5.58 28.95 6.32
N ALA A 192 4.97 30.09 5.97
CA ALA A 192 4.30 30.25 4.69
C ALA A 192 5.30 29.88 3.59
N ALA A 193 4.93 28.93 2.73
CA ALA A 193 5.68 28.72 1.50
C ALA A 193 5.70 30.05 0.75
N VAL A 194 6.88 30.59 0.47
CA VAL A 194 7.01 31.78 -0.36
C VAL A 194 6.79 31.31 -1.80
N CYS A 195 5.62 31.63 -2.37
CA CYS A 195 5.41 31.42 -3.79
C CYS A 195 6.08 32.54 -4.58
N THR A 196 6.79 32.18 -5.64
CA THR A 196 7.26 33.17 -6.61
C THR A 196 6.10 33.54 -7.51
N VAL A 197 5.77 34.83 -7.60
CA VAL A 197 4.62 35.34 -8.35
C VAL A 197 5.03 36.04 -9.65
N GLU A 198 4.26 35.80 -10.71
CA GLU A 198 4.35 36.45 -12.01
C GLU A 198 3.05 37.24 -12.23
N LYS A 199 3.15 38.56 -12.44
CA LYS A 199 1.99 39.41 -12.75
C LYS A 199 1.67 39.38 -14.24
N ASP A 200 0.40 39.54 -14.55
CA ASP A 200 -0.15 39.55 -15.91
C ASP A 200 0.11 38.25 -16.69
N VAL A 201 0.12 37.12 -15.96
CA VAL A 201 0.46 35.80 -16.49
C VAL A 201 -0.62 34.77 -16.14
N ASP A 202 -0.97 33.95 -17.14
CA ASP A 202 -1.76 32.74 -16.98
C ASP A 202 -0.98 31.51 -17.46
N TYR A 203 -1.22 30.37 -16.81
CA TYR A 203 -0.70 29.06 -17.19
C TYR A 203 -1.84 28.22 -17.75
N PHE A 204 -1.77 27.86 -19.03
CA PHE A 204 -2.90 27.21 -19.69
C PHE A 204 -3.14 25.76 -19.20
N GLY A 205 -4.39 25.43 -18.86
CA GLY A 205 -4.81 24.06 -18.48
C GLY A 205 -4.21 23.53 -17.17
N ASN A 206 -4.29 22.21 -16.98
CA ASN A 206 -3.77 21.45 -15.82
C ASN A 206 -4.37 21.85 -14.46
N ASP A 207 -5.59 22.38 -14.47
CA ASP A 207 -6.33 22.76 -13.27
C ASP A 207 -6.73 21.54 -12.45
N ILE A 208 -6.29 21.49 -11.19
CA ILE A 208 -6.76 20.57 -10.16
C ILE A 208 -8.16 21.02 -9.73
N VAL A 209 -8.29 22.31 -9.40
CA VAL A 209 -9.51 22.89 -8.87
C VAL A 209 -9.47 24.42 -8.99
N SER A 210 -10.63 25.02 -9.28
CA SER A 210 -10.83 26.46 -9.24
C SER A 210 -11.60 26.83 -7.96
N ILE A 211 -10.97 27.56 -7.04
CA ILE A 211 -11.56 27.93 -5.75
C ILE A 211 -11.59 29.45 -5.55
N PRO A 212 -12.67 30.05 -5.01
CA PRO A 212 -12.69 31.48 -4.70
C PRO A 212 -11.68 31.82 -3.60
N ARG A 213 -10.83 32.83 -3.84
CA ARG A 213 -9.89 33.36 -2.85
C ARG A 213 -9.69 34.86 -3.03
N ASP A 214 -9.56 35.57 -1.91
CA ASP A 214 -9.51 37.03 -1.91
C ASP A 214 -8.16 37.59 -2.37
N SER A 215 -7.11 36.78 -2.43
CA SER A 215 -5.77 37.20 -2.86
C SER A 215 -4.93 36.07 -3.48
N ALA A 216 -3.89 36.47 -4.21
CA ALA A 216 -2.88 35.54 -4.73
C ALA A 216 -2.05 34.86 -3.61
N ASP A 217 -1.89 35.49 -2.44
CA ASP A 217 -1.20 34.86 -1.30
C ASP A 217 -2.06 33.76 -0.67
N ALA A 218 -3.38 33.97 -0.61
CA ALA A 218 -4.31 32.92 -0.21
C ALA A 218 -4.29 31.76 -1.22
N CYS A 219 -4.13 32.04 -2.52
CA CYS A 219 -3.87 31.00 -3.51
C CYS A 219 -2.58 30.22 -3.28
N CYS A 220 -1.50 30.90 -2.92
CA CYS A 220 -0.23 30.26 -2.62
C CYS A 220 -0.38 29.26 -1.46
N ALA A 221 -1.03 29.68 -0.38
CA ALA A 221 -1.30 28.82 0.77
C ALA A 221 -2.18 27.61 0.40
N GLU A 222 -3.18 27.82 -0.46
CA GLU A 222 -4.06 26.74 -0.94
C GLU A 222 -3.34 25.79 -1.89
N CYS A 223 -2.49 26.30 -2.78
CA CYS A 223 -1.64 25.46 -3.59
C CYS A 223 -0.70 24.65 -2.69
N ASP A 224 -0.08 25.27 -1.67
CA ASP A 224 0.76 24.58 -0.68
C ASP A 224 0.04 23.43 -0.01
N ALA A 225 -1.19 23.68 0.45
CA ALA A 225 -2.04 22.69 1.11
C ALA A 225 -2.67 21.64 0.17
N THR A 226 -2.68 21.86 -1.15
CA THR A 226 -3.31 20.98 -2.13
C THR A 226 -2.30 19.95 -2.68
N PRO A 227 -2.53 18.64 -2.45
CA PRO A 227 -1.69 17.59 -3.02
C PRO A 227 -1.57 17.73 -4.54
N ASN A 228 -0.35 17.55 -5.05
CA ASN A 228 0.02 17.71 -6.44
C ASN A 228 -0.08 19.12 -7.00
N CYS A 229 -0.52 20.15 -6.28
CA CYS A 229 -0.44 21.52 -6.77
C CYS A 229 1.01 21.99 -6.81
N VAL A 230 1.46 22.45 -7.97
CA VAL A 230 2.82 22.95 -8.20
C VAL A 230 2.83 24.43 -8.58
N VAL A 231 1.74 24.90 -9.21
CA VAL A 231 1.50 26.31 -9.54
C VAL A 231 0.03 26.68 -9.37
N TYR A 232 -0.27 27.97 -9.29
CA TYR A 232 -1.64 28.49 -9.33
C TYR A 232 -1.73 29.71 -10.25
N VAL A 233 -2.95 30.06 -10.66
CA VAL A 233 -3.27 31.34 -11.31
C VAL A 233 -4.45 31.97 -10.60
N TRP A 234 -4.23 33.14 -10.00
CA TRP A 234 -5.28 33.95 -9.38
C TRP A 234 -5.72 35.07 -10.31
N SER A 235 -7.03 35.27 -10.49
CA SER A 235 -7.56 36.39 -11.26
C SER A 235 -8.93 36.85 -10.75
N THR A 236 -9.32 38.08 -11.12
CA THR A 236 -10.61 38.68 -10.75
C THR A 236 -11.56 38.84 -11.95
N TYR A 237 -11.30 38.14 -13.07
CA TYR A 237 -12.07 38.27 -14.31
C TYR A 237 -13.56 37.98 -14.14
N THR A 238 -13.94 37.18 -13.14
CA THR A 238 -15.33 36.85 -12.82
C THR A 238 -15.99 37.82 -11.84
N GLY A 239 -15.39 38.98 -11.54
CA GLY A 239 -15.89 39.96 -10.56
C GLY A 239 -15.63 39.61 -9.09
N ARG A 240 -14.98 38.47 -8.82
CA ARG A 240 -14.47 38.01 -7.52
C ARG A 240 -13.15 37.26 -7.75
N GLY A 241 -12.25 37.23 -6.76
CA GLY A 241 -10.97 36.53 -6.88
C GLY A 241 -11.17 35.01 -6.98
N VAL A 242 -10.62 34.41 -8.03
CA VAL A 242 -10.66 32.96 -8.28
C VAL A 242 -9.24 32.43 -8.42
N CYS A 243 -8.99 31.34 -7.71
CA CYS A 243 -7.74 30.62 -7.66
C CYS A 243 -7.80 29.35 -8.48
N ASN A 244 -7.05 29.27 -9.57
CA ASN A 244 -6.94 28.07 -10.37
C ASN A 244 -5.67 27.32 -9.93
N LEU A 245 -5.82 26.31 -9.08
CA LEU A 245 -4.72 25.47 -8.60
C LEU A 245 -4.37 24.45 -9.67
N LYS A 246 -3.09 24.27 -9.99
CA LYS A 246 -2.67 23.45 -11.12
C LYS A 246 -1.61 22.44 -10.72
N HIS A 247 -1.76 21.21 -11.24
CA HIS A 247 -0.83 20.12 -10.92
C HIS A 247 0.44 20.13 -11.75
N THR A 248 0.43 20.87 -12.86
CA THR A 248 1.57 21.05 -13.76
C THR A 248 1.58 22.51 -14.23
N LYS A 249 2.77 23.12 -14.35
CA LYS A 249 2.90 24.44 -15.00
C LYS A 249 2.63 24.30 -16.49
N GLY A 250 1.49 24.80 -16.94
CA GLY A 250 1.11 24.86 -18.34
C GLY A 250 1.91 25.89 -19.14
N LEU A 251 1.59 26.01 -20.44
CA LEU A 251 2.18 27.05 -21.29
C LEU A 251 1.84 28.44 -20.74
N THR A 252 2.85 29.31 -20.67
CA THR A 252 2.70 30.69 -20.23
C THR A 252 2.00 31.52 -21.30
N SER A 253 0.99 32.30 -20.90
CA SER A 253 0.35 33.32 -21.75
C SER A 253 0.26 34.65 -21.02
N VAL A 254 0.22 35.75 -21.79
CA VAL A 254 0.05 37.10 -21.25
C VAL A 254 -1.44 37.32 -20.94
N ALA A 255 -1.76 37.54 -19.67
CA ALA A 255 -3.12 37.71 -19.17
C ALA A 255 -3.18 38.91 -18.21
N PRO A 256 -3.44 40.14 -18.71
CA PRO A 256 -3.47 41.35 -17.88
C PRO A 256 -4.44 41.24 -16.71
N GLY A 257 -3.96 41.41 -15.47
CA GLY A 257 -4.73 41.29 -14.23
C GLY A 257 -4.73 39.91 -13.57
N ALA A 258 -4.11 38.89 -14.17
CA ALA A 258 -3.88 37.59 -13.52
C ALA A 258 -2.54 37.60 -12.74
N ILE A 259 -2.46 36.80 -11.68
CA ILE A 259 -1.24 36.58 -10.89
C ILE A 259 -0.99 35.08 -10.82
N ALA A 260 0.03 34.60 -11.53
CA ALA A 260 0.46 33.22 -11.46
C ALA A 260 1.48 33.04 -10.34
N GLY A 261 1.48 31.92 -9.64
CA GLY A 261 2.46 31.64 -8.59
C GLY A 261 2.93 30.20 -8.56
N SER A 262 4.15 29.97 -8.10
CA SER A 262 4.79 28.64 -8.04
C SER A 262 5.41 28.38 -6.67
N LYS A 263 5.32 27.14 -6.17
CA LYS A 263 5.91 26.75 -4.87
C LYS A 263 7.44 26.80 -4.93
N GLY A 264 8.07 27.46 -3.95
CA GLY A 264 9.52 27.33 -3.72
C GLY A 264 9.86 25.92 -3.23
N THR A 265 10.80 25.24 -3.88
CA THR A 265 11.32 23.94 -3.42
C THR A 265 12.73 24.12 -2.87
N THR A 266 12.95 23.81 -1.59
CA THR A 266 14.28 23.71 -0.99
C THR A 266 14.80 22.30 -1.21
N GLY A 267 15.47 22.07 -2.35
CA GLY A 267 16.13 20.82 -2.67
C GLY A 267 17.59 20.84 -2.22
N THR A 268 17.99 19.94 -1.32
CA THR A 268 19.40 19.74 -0.96
C THR A 268 20.11 18.94 -2.06
N GLY A 269 20.57 19.63 -3.10
CA GLY A 269 21.47 19.06 -4.12
C GLY A 269 22.94 19.20 -3.71
N SER A 270 23.77 18.20 -4.04
CA SER A 270 25.23 18.25 -3.85
C SER A 270 25.89 18.74 -5.13
N CYS A 271 26.74 19.77 -5.06
CA CYS A 271 27.41 20.31 -6.26
C CYS A 271 28.67 19.55 -6.65
N SER A 272 28.99 19.62 -7.95
CA SER A 272 30.31 19.26 -8.48
C SER A 272 31.35 20.34 -8.17
N ALA A 273 32.63 19.96 -8.25
CA ALA A 273 33.73 20.92 -8.10
C ALA A 273 33.67 21.96 -9.24
N PRO A 274 33.69 23.28 -8.94
CA PRO A 274 33.58 24.30 -9.98
C PRO A 274 34.77 24.28 -10.96
N GLU A 275 34.49 24.33 -12.26
CA GLU A 275 35.49 24.44 -13.32
C GLU A 275 35.88 25.92 -13.51
N PRO A 276 37.16 26.30 -13.37
CA PRO A 276 37.61 27.67 -13.61
C PRO A 276 37.79 27.99 -15.11
N ASP A 277 37.70 29.27 -15.46
CA ASP A 277 37.94 29.88 -16.78
C ASP A 277 37.06 29.36 -17.92
N VAL A 278 35.88 28.83 -17.57
CA VAL A 278 34.95 28.22 -18.51
C VAL A 278 33.53 28.72 -18.22
N ALA A 279 32.80 29.01 -19.30
CA ALA A 279 31.36 29.26 -19.27
C ALA A 279 30.64 28.21 -20.13
N TYR A 280 29.35 28.05 -19.90
CA TYR A 280 28.51 27.22 -20.74
C TYR A 280 27.25 27.98 -21.18
N ASP A 281 26.78 27.70 -22.40
CA ASP A 281 25.71 28.46 -23.06
C ASP A 281 24.29 27.89 -22.85
N GLY A 282 24.11 26.99 -21.88
CA GLY A 282 22.81 26.38 -21.59
C GLY A 282 21.70 27.39 -21.28
N THR A 283 20.43 26.98 -21.32
CA THR A 283 19.31 27.93 -21.22
C THR A 283 19.25 28.56 -19.82
N GLN A 284 19.35 29.90 -19.77
CA GLN A 284 19.36 30.66 -18.52
C GLN A 284 17.95 30.77 -17.94
N LEU A 285 17.80 30.32 -16.70
CA LEU A 285 16.57 30.39 -15.92
C LEU A 285 16.47 31.69 -15.13
N ALA A 286 17.57 32.06 -14.48
CA ALA A 286 17.61 33.17 -13.55
C ALA A 286 19.05 33.66 -13.38
N THR A 287 19.20 34.79 -12.70
CA THR A 287 20.50 35.35 -12.35
C THR A 287 20.47 35.82 -10.90
N THR A 288 21.49 35.47 -10.14
CA THR A 288 21.73 35.93 -8.77
C THR A 288 23.11 36.59 -8.69
N SER A 289 23.44 37.29 -7.60
CA SER A 289 24.71 37.99 -7.46
C SER A 289 25.40 37.60 -6.16
N HIS A 290 26.64 37.13 -6.26
CA HIS A 290 27.48 36.74 -5.12
C HIS A 290 28.94 37.02 -5.39
N VAL A 291 29.68 37.39 -4.35
CA VAL A 291 31.11 37.72 -4.44
C VAL A 291 31.97 36.49 -4.78
N LEU A 292 31.53 35.28 -4.40
CA LEU A 292 32.27 34.04 -4.63
C LEU A 292 31.44 33.05 -5.47
N SER A 293 32.10 32.36 -6.41
CA SER A 293 31.44 31.40 -7.30
C SER A 293 30.87 30.18 -6.57
N SER A 294 31.40 29.84 -5.39
CA SER A 294 30.91 28.74 -4.56
C SER A 294 29.48 28.94 -4.06
N ALA A 295 29.01 30.19 -3.97
CA ALA A 295 27.65 30.49 -3.52
C ALA A 295 26.57 30.19 -4.57
N CYS A 296 26.92 30.25 -5.87
CA CYS A 296 25.98 29.99 -6.97
C CYS A 296 25.43 28.55 -6.99
N CYS A 297 26.18 27.62 -6.41
CA CYS A 297 25.75 26.24 -6.23
C CYS A 297 24.43 26.17 -5.44
N GLN A 298 24.36 26.90 -4.33
CA GLN A 298 23.18 26.90 -3.47
C GLN A 298 22.03 27.63 -4.16
N ASP A 299 22.30 28.75 -4.85
CA ASP A 299 21.27 29.43 -5.62
C ASP A 299 20.68 28.53 -6.71
N CYS A 300 21.49 27.70 -7.36
CA CYS A 300 21.00 26.71 -8.32
C CYS A 300 20.21 25.59 -7.62
N ALA A 301 20.63 25.14 -6.43
CA ALA A 301 19.87 24.18 -5.61
C ALA A 301 18.48 24.70 -5.23
N ASP A 302 18.37 26.00 -4.97
CA ASP A 302 17.15 26.67 -4.56
C ASP A 302 16.30 27.16 -5.75
N THR A 303 16.81 27.03 -6.98
CA THR A 303 16.11 27.46 -8.20
C THR A 303 15.47 26.26 -8.92
N PRO A 304 14.14 26.13 -8.92
CA PRO A 304 13.46 25.01 -9.56
C PRO A 304 13.84 24.85 -11.03
N GLY A 305 14.26 23.64 -11.39
CA GLY A 305 14.71 23.30 -12.74
C GLY A 305 16.16 23.69 -13.05
N CYS A 306 16.88 24.34 -12.14
CA CYS A 306 18.31 24.60 -12.31
C CYS A 306 19.12 23.32 -12.12
N THR A 307 19.97 23.02 -13.08
CA THR A 307 20.88 21.86 -13.03
C THR A 307 22.34 22.29 -13.19
N PHE A 308 22.57 23.56 -13.54
CA PHE A 308 23.88 24.10 -13.89
C PHE A 308 23.99 25.60 -13.58
N TYR A 309 25.16 26.10 -13.18
CA TYR A 309 25.42 27.53 -13.00
C TYR A 309 26.73 27.97 -13.64
N VAL A 310 26.79 29.24 -14.04
CA VAL A 310 28.00 29.93 -14.52
C VAL A 310 28.16 31.21 -13.71
N TRP A 311 29.22 31.30 -12.92
CA TRP A 311 29.58 32.52 -12.21
C TRP A 311 30.57 33.35 -13.03
N SER A 312 30.33 34.66 -13.15
CA SER A 312 31.26 35.59 -13.75
C SER A 312 31.13 36.98 -13.12
N SER A 313 32.25 37.56 -12.71
CA SER A 313 32.32 38.95 -12.20
C SER A 313 31.26 39.30 -11.13
N GLY A 314 31.02 38.39 -10.19
CA GLY A 314 30.08 38.59 -9.10
C GLY A 314 28.63 38.18 -9.40
N VAL A 315 28.37 37.59 -10.57
CA VAL A 315 27.03 37.25 -11.06
C VAL A 315 26.95 35.75 -11.33
N CYS A 316 25.95 35.07 -10.76
CA CYS A 316 25.62 33.67 -10.98
C CYS A 316 24.50 33.56 -12.02
N SER A 317 24.81 33.07 -13.22
CA SER A 317 23.80 32.70 -14.22
C SER A 317 23.35 31.26 -13.98
N LEU A 318 22.10 31.07 -13.58
CA LEU A 318 21.49 29.77 -13.26
C LEU A 318 20.80 29.20 -14.50
N ARG A 319 21.03 27.93 -14.82
CA ARG A 319 20.65 27.31 -16.10
C ARG A 319 19.98 25.96 -15.89
N ASN A 320 19.02 25.62 -16.75
CA ASN A 320 18.30 24.34 -16.69
C ASN A 320 19.00 23.19 -17.43
N ASN A 321 20.07 23.49 -18.16
CA ASN A 321 20.94 22.52 -18.81
C ASN A 321 22.36 23.09 -18.91
N GLN A 322 23.35 22.21 -19.11
CA GLN A 322 24.76 22.60 -19.21
C GLN A 322 25.00 23.40 -20.50
N GLY A 323 24.54 22.95 -21.67
CA GLY A 323 24.87 23.55 -22.96
C GLY A 323 26.31 23.23 -23.42
N LYS A 324 26.80 23.93 -24.43
CA LYS A 324 28.16 23.80 -24.99
C LYS A 324 29.18 24.56 -24.13
N LYS A 325 30.36 23.95 -24.00
CA LYS A 325 31.50 24.52 -23.27
C LYS A 325 32.17 25.62 -24.09
N VAL A 326 32.39 26.79 -23.47
CA VAL A 326 33.05 27.96 -24.07
C VAL A 326 34.16 28.44 -23.15
N SER A 327 35.32 28.80 -23.72
CA SER A 327 36.44 29.38 -22.97
C SER A 327 36.05 30.78 -22.48
N ALA A 328 36.12 31.02 -21.17
CA ALA A 328 35.73 32.30 -20.56
C ALA A 328 36.61 32.62 -19.34
N PRO A 329 37.81 33.20 -19.56
CA PRO A 329 38.73 33.55 -18.49
C PRO A 329 38.07 34.41 -17.40
N GLY A 330 38.24 34.03 -16.13
CA GLY A 330 37.66 34.68 -14.95
C GLY A 330 36.26 34.19 -14.55
N SER A 331 35.68 33.23 -15.27
CA SER A 331 34.39 32.60 -14.93
C SER A 331 34.59 31.27 -14.18
N SER A 332 33.57 30.82 -13.45
CA SER A 332 33.60 29.54 -12.72
C SER A 332 32.24 28.85 -12.81
N SER A 333 32.20 27.63 -13.34
CA SER A 333 30.95 26.93 -13.66
C SER A 333 30.82 25.60 -12.91
N GLY A 334 29.61 25.22 -12.51
CA GLY A 334 29.38 23.98 -11.76
C GLY A 334 27.98 23.40 -11.98
N SER A 335 27.81 22.11 -11.69
CA SER A 335 26.54 21.39 -11.83
C SER A 335 25.99 20.93 -10.48
N LEU A 336 24.68 20.86 -10.38
CA LEU A 336 23.96 20.35 -9.20
C LEU A 336 23.64 18.86 -9.41
N ARG A 337 24.12 17.98 -8.53
CA ARG A 337 23.67 16.57 -8.45
C ARG A 337 22.57 16.44 -7.40
N MET A 338 21.36 16.12 -7.83
CA MET A 338 20.25 15.75 -6.94
C MET A 338 20.27 14.23 -6.66
N PRO A 339 20.02 13.77 -5.42
CA PRO A 339 19.69 12.36 -5.18
C PRO A 339 18.32 12.05 -5.80
N SER A 340 18.26 11.16 -6.79
CA SER A 340 17.01 10.83 -7.48
C SER A 340 16.13 9.88 -6.65
N THR A 341 14.96 10.35 -6.17
CA THR A 341 13.84 9.50 -5.70
C THR A 341 12.66 9.46 -6.67
N SER A 342 12.79 10.07 -7.85
CA SER A 342 12.00 9.74 -9.03
C SER A 342 12.86 8.91 -9.98
N PRO A 343 12.34 7.81 -10.58
CA PRO A 343 12.98 7.24 -11.75
C PRO A 343 13.14 8.37 -12.79
N PRO A 344 14.20 8.37 -13.59
CA PRO A 344 14.30 9.34 -14.67
C PRO A 344 13.00 9.27 -15.50
N PRO A 345 12.42 10.39 -15.98
CA PRO A 345 11.54 10.27 -17.14
C PRO A 345 12.34 9.45 -18.16
N PRO A 346 11.75 8.39 -18.75
CA PRO A 346 12.48 7.62 -19.73
C PRO A 346 13.05 8.65 -20.72
N GLN A 347 14.36 8.64 -20.94
CA GLN A 347 14.77 8.88 -22.32
C GLN A 347 13.85 7.97 -23.13
N PRO A 348 13.09 8.45 -24.12
CA PRO A 348 12.39 7.54 -25.01
C PRO A 348 13.50 6.56 -25.42
N PRO A 349 13.43 5.27 -25.05
CA PRO A 349 14.46 4.37 -25.50
C PRO A 349 14.47 4.55 -27.00
N GLY A 350 15.62 4.98 -27.54
CA GLY A 350 15.88 4.79 -28.96
C GLY A 350 15.46 3.35 -29.26
N PRO A 351 14.60 3.18 -30.26
CA PRO A 351 13.50 2.22 -30.24
C PRO A 351 14.04 0.79 -30.26
N THR A 352 13.16 -0.19 -30.11
CA THR A 352 13.34 -1.57 -30.58
C THR A 352 13.91 -2.62 -29.63
N LYS A 353 14.50 -2.37 -28.46
CA LYS A 353 15.14 -3.47 -27.67
C LYS A 353 14.28 -4.04 -26.53
N VAL A 354 14.35 -5.37 -26.36
CA VAL A 354 13.75 -6.10 -25.24
C VAL A 354 14.34 -5.64 -23.89
N GLN A 355 13.47 -5.37 -22.93
CA GLN A 355 13.83 -5.09 -21.54
C GLN A 355 13.28 -6.19 -20.63
N THR A 356 14.09 -6.72 -19.72
CA THR A 356 13.67 -7.73 -18.74
C THR A 356 13.65 -7.09 -17.36
N GLN A 357 12.55 -7.28 -16.64
CA GLN A 357 12.31 -6.68 -15.33
C GLN A 357 11.75 -7.73 -14.36
N ILE A 358 11.85 -7.45 -13.06
CA ILE A 358 11.27 -8.26 -12.00
C ILE A 358 10.26 -7.38 -11.25
N PHE A 359 9.02 -7.83 -11.15
CA PHE A 359 7.98 -7.18 -10.38
C PHE A 359 7.79 -7.85 -9.02
N GLY A 360 7.63 -7.03 -7.98
CA GLY A 360 7.40 -7.46 -6.60
C GLY A 360 8.65 -7.42 -5.71
N GLU A 361 8.41 -7.31 -4.42
CA GLU A 361 9.44 -7.25 -3.39
C GLU A 361 9.18 -8.31 -2.31
N TYR A 362 10.25 -8.88 -1.74
CA TYR A 362 10.15 -9.80 -0.62
C TYR A 362 9.48 -9.10 0.58
N PRO A 363 8.56 -9.74 1.33
CA PRO A 363 8.22 -11.17 1.33
C PRO A 363 7.21 -11.63 0.26
N LEU A 364 6.76 -10.74 -0.63
CA LEU A 364 5.77 -11.08 -1.66
C LEU A 364 6.40 -11.83 -2.84
N PRO A 365 5.62 -12.67 -3.56
CA PRO A 365 6.10 -13.37 -4.74
C PRO A 365 6.60 -12.41 -5.82
N ARG A 366 7.70 -12.78 -6.48
CA ARG A 366 8.28 -11.99 -7.56
C ARG A 366 8.08 -12.68 -8.90
N ILE A 367 7.86 -11.90 -9.94
CA ILE A 367 7.70 -12.41 -11.30
C ILE A 367 8.62 -11.66 -12.26
N ALA A 368 9.43 -12.42 -13.00
CA ALA A 368 10.22 -11.88 -14.10
C ALA A 368 9.37 -11.83 -15.37
N TYR A 369 9.52 -10.76 -16.12
CA TYR A 369 8.82 -10.55 -17.38
C TYR A 369 9.71 -9.75 -18.32
N SER A 370 9.38 -9.80 -19.61
CA SER A 370 10.06 -9.01 -20.62
C SER A 370 9.05 -8.12 -21.33
N VAL A 371 9.52 -6.97 -21.79
CA VAL A 371 8.73 -6.01 -22.57
C VAL A 371 9.52 -5.50 -23.75
N LEU A 372 8.79 -5.20 -24.82
CA LEU A 372 9.24 -4.36 -25.92
C LEU A 372 8.54 -3.00 -25.80
N PRO A 373 9.28 -1.91 -25.50
CA PRO A 373 8.70 -0.57 -25.44
C PRO A 373 8.17 -0.11 -26.81
N GLN A 374 7.15 0.74 -26.80
CA GLN A 374 6.52 1.33 -28.01
C GLN A 374 6.00 0.27 -28.99
N ALA A 375 5.52 -0.85 -28.46
CA ALA A 375 4.97 -1.95 -29.24
C ALA A 375 3.71 -2.51 -28.59
N ARG A 376 2.90 -3.22 -29.37
CA ARG A 376 1.72 -3.95 -28.86
C ARG A 376 1.46 -5.25 -29.61
N TRP A 377 0.77 -6.15 -28.93
CA TRP A 377 0.39 -7.44 -29.48
C TRP A 377 -0.96 -7.44 -30.21
N LEU A 378 -1.78 -6.41 -29.96
CA LEU A 378 -3.12 -6.28 -30.52
C LEU A 378 -3.18 -5.00 -31.36
N GLU A 379 -3.41 -5.15 -32.67
CA GLU A 379 -3.60 -4.03 -33.60
C GLU A 379 -4.68 -4.41 -34.62
N THR A 380 -5.93 -4.46 -34.17
CA THR A 380 -7.10 -4.70 -35.03
C THR A 380 -8.04 -3.50 -35.01
N SER A 381 -8.95 -3.38 -35.99
CA SER A 381 -10.01 -2.37 -35.97
C SER A 381 -10.91 -2.49 -34.73
N ALA A 382 -11.20 -3.72 -34.29
CA ALA A 382 -11.93 -3.98 -33.06
C ALA A 382 -11.19 -3.50 -31.81
N TYR A 383 -9.87 -3.69 -31.76
CA TYR A 383 -9.02 -3.17 -30.69
C TYR A 383 -9.06 -1.63 -30.61
N LYS A 384 -8.95 -0.94 -31.75
CA LYS A 384 -9.04 0.53 -31.80
C LYS A 384 -10.40 1.04 -31.30
N ALA A 385 -11.49 0.45 -31.79
CA ALA A 385 -12.83 0.78 -31.35
C ALA A 385 -13.04 0.54 -29.84
N PHE A 386 -12.43 -0.52 -29.30
CA PHE A 386 -12.45 -0.79 -27.87
C PHE A 386 -11.68 0.25 -27.05
N LEU A 387 -10.46 0.63 -27.44
CA LEU A 387 -9.71 1.66 -26.72
C LEU A 387 -10.49 2.97 -26.64
N GLU A 388 -11.07 3.40 -27.77
CA GLU A 388 -11.92 4.59 -27.81
C GLU A 388 -13.15 4.46 -26.88
N ALA A 389 -13.74 3.27 -26.78
CA ALA A 389 -14.87 3.02 -25.88
C ALA A 389 -14.42 2.97 -24.41
N PHE A 390 -13.30 2.31 -24.12
CA PHE A 390 -12.76 2.12 -22.77
C PHE A 390 -12.46 3.47 -22.09
N GLU A 391 -11.80 4.39 -22.81
CA GLU A 391 -11.47 5.72 -22.28
C GLU A 391 -12.73 6.55 -21.95
N ARG A 392 -13.84 6.30 -22.65
CA ARG A 392 -15.14 6.94 -22.36
C ARG A 392 -15.88 6.30 -21.18
N ILE A 393 -15.62 5.03 -20.87
CA ILE A 393 -16.40 4.20 -19.93
C ILE A 393 -15.73 4.09 -18.56
N MET A 394 -14.44 4.37 -18.44
CA MET A 394 -13.69 4.15 -17.18
C MET A 394 -13.51 5.42 -16.34
N THR A 395 -14.53 6.29 -16.31
CA THR A 395 -14.56 7.41 -15.36
C THR A 395 -15.01 6.93 -13.96
N ASN A 396 -14.82 7.77 -12.96
CA ASN A 396 -15.28 7.46 -11.61
C ASN A 396 -16.81 7.35 -11.54
N GLU A 397 -17.52 8.19 -12.30
CA GLU A 397 -18.98 8.24 -12.36
C GLU A 397 -19.57 7.00 -13.03
N THR A 398 -18.96 6.54 -14.12
CA THR A 398 -19.39 5.32 -14.81
C THR A 398 -19.09 4.07 -13.99
N LEU A 399 -17.95 4.01 -13.29
CA LEU A 399 -17.66 2.90 -12.38
C LEU A 399 -18.67 2.81 -11.23
N GLN A 400 -19.06 3.95 -10.64
CA GLN A 400 -20.12 4.00 -9.63
C GLN A 400 -21.48 3.57 -10.19
N ALA A 401 -21.82 3.98 -11.42
CA ALA A 401 -23.07 3.59 -12.06
C ALA A 401 -23.09 2.10 -12.48
N GLN A 402 -21.94 1.54 -12.83
CA GLN A 402 -21.79 0.15 -13.26
C GLN A 402 -21.79 -0.85 -12.12
N HIS A 403 -21.50 -0.43 -10.88
CA HIS A 403 -21.65 -1.30 -9.71
C HIS A 403 -23.10 -1.74 -9.47
N ALA A 404 -24.06 -1.08 -10.12
CA ALA A 404 -25.48 -1.47 -10.17
C ALA A 404 -25.83 -2.34 -11.40
N GLY A 405 -24.85 -2.75 -12.22
CA GLY A 405 -25.05 -3.48 -13.48
C GLY A 405 -24.08 -4.66 -13.68
N MET A 406 -24.35 -5.53 -14.66
CA MET A 406 -23.47 -6.66 -14.98
C MET A 406 -22.13 -6.17 -15.58
N PRO A 407 -20.97 -6.68 -15.13
CA PRO A 407 -19.68 -6.36 -15.73
C PRO A 407 -19.60 -6.88 -17.16
N HIS A 408 -19.17 -6.03 -18.10
CA HIS A 408 -18.90 -6.44 -19.47
C HIS A 408 -17.45 -6.91 -19.63
N GLU A 409 -17.20 -8.22 -19.61
CA GLU A 409 -15.99 -8.75 -20.25
C GLU A 409 -16.19 -8.68 -21.77
N LEU A 410 -15.40 -7.84 -22.44
CA LEU A 410 -15.37 -7.77 -23.89
C LEU A 410 -14.35 -8.78 -24.39
N LEU A 411 -14.81 -9.92 -24.91
CA LEU A 411 -13.98 -10.85 -25.66
C LEU A 411 -13.73 -10.26 -27.06
N LEU A 412 -12.51 -9.76 -27.31
CA LEU A 412 -12.20 -8.95 -28.50
C LEU A 412 -12.10 -9.73 -29.82
N ALA A 413 -12.07 -11.07 -29.83
CA ALA A 413 -12.20 -11.90 -31.04
C ALA A 413 -12.28 -13.40 -30.71
N ALA A 414 -12.79 -14.20 -31.64
CA ALA A 414 -12.85 -15.67 -31.52
C ALA A 414 -11.49 -16.39 -31.71
N SER A 415 -10.45 -15.71 -32.19
CA SER A 415 -9.12 -16.31 -32.48
C SER A 415 -8.01 -15.96 -31.50
N ALA A 416 -8.26 -15.07 -30.53
CA ALA A 416 -7.36 -14.77 -29.42
C ALA A 416 -8.19 -14.58 -28.15
N HIS A 417 -7.92 -15.38 -27.11
CA HIS A 417 -8.52 -15.17 -25.80
C HIS A 417 -7.90 -13.90 -25.20
N VAL A 418 -8.57 -12.76 -25.35
CA VAL A 418 -8.15 -11.46 -24.81
C VAL A 418 -9.03 -11.10 -23.63
N ARG A 419 -8.43 -10.65 -22.53
CA ARG A 419 -9.11 -10.01 -21.39
C ARG A 419 -8.43 -8.69 -21.05
N TYR A 420 -9.22 -7.73 -20.57
CA TYR A 420 -8.70 -6.43 -20.15
C TYR A 420 -8.89 -6.21 -18.64
N PHE A 421 -7.97 -5.44 -18.06
CA PHE A 421 -7.87 -5.18 -16.64
C PHE A 421 -7.57 -3.69 -16.43
N PRO A 422 -8.53 -2.89 -15.96
CA PRO A 422 -8.32 -1.48 -15.67
C PRO A 422 -7.55 -1.27 -14.35
N ARG A 423 -7.05 -0.04 -14.15
CA ARG A 423 -6.36 0.41 -12.93
C ARG A 423 -5.17 -0.48 -12.54
N VAL A 424 -4.49 -1.01 -13.55
CA VAL A 424 -3.19 -1.68 -13.41
C VAL A 424 -2.10 -0.62 -13.40
N ARG A 425 -1.22 -0.63 -12.40
CA ARG A 425 -0.33 0.51 -12.09
C ARG A 425 1.01 0.46 -12.83
N SER A 426 1.35 -0.68 -13.42
CA SER A 426 2.62 -0.86 -14.14
C SER A 426 2.57 -2.07 -15.08
N ALA A 427 3.52 -2.14 -16.02
CA ALA A 427 3.74 -3.32 -16.84
C ALA A 427 4.05 -4.57 -16.00
N GLY A 428 4.72 -4.42 -14.87
CA GLY A 428 5.02 -5.53 -13.95
C GLY A 428 3.78 -6.07 -13.24
N GLU A 429 2.87 -5.19 -12.83
CA GLU A 429 1.57 -5.63 -12.34
C GLU A 429 0.74 -6.28 -13.45
N CYS A 430 0.80 -5.76 -14.68
CA CYS A 430 0.15 -6.39 -15.83
C CYS A 430 0.70 -7.79 -16.12
N ALA A 431 2.01 -8.00 -15.99
CA ALA A 431 2.62 -9.33 -16.07
C ALA A 431 2.12 -10.28 -14.98
N LEU A 432 1.98 -9.79 -13.74
CA LEU A 432 1.42 -10.56 -12.64
C LEU A 432 -0.05 -10.94 -12.92
N VAL A 433 -0.86 -9.99 -13.39
CA VAL A 433 -2.27 -10.20 -13.76
C VAL A 433 -2.38 -11.23 -14.87
N ALA A 434 -1.65 -11.04 -15.97
CA ALA A 434 -1.63 -11.96 -17.10
C ALA A 434 -1.28 -13.37 -16.65
N SER A 435 -0.18 -13.52 -15.90
CA SER A 435 0.24 -14.82 -15.37
C SER A 435 -0.79 -15.46 -14.45
N THR A 436 -1.46 -14.68 -13.58
CA THR A 436 -2.43 -15.24 -12.61
C THR A 436 -3.70 -15.72 -13.28
N TYR A 437 -4.09 -15.08 -14.39
CA TYR A 437 -5.21 -15.49 -15.24
C TYR A 437 -4.85 -16.55 -16.29
N GLY A 438 -3.59 -17.00 -16.35
CA GLY A 438 -3.14 -18.03 -17.30
C GLY A 438 -2.76 -17.52 -18.69
N PHE A 439 -2.58 -16.21 -18.85
CA PHE A 439 -2.10 -15.59 -20.09
C PHE A 439 -0.57 -15.52 -20.12
N SER A 440 0.00 -15.54 -21.33
CA SER A 440 1.47 -15.46 -21.55
C SER A 440 1.92 -14.12 -22.13
N TYR A 441 1.01 -13.35 -22.71
CA TYR A 441 1.29 -12.10 -23.40
C TYR A 441 0.37 -11.01 -22.87
N PHE A 442 0.84 -9.77 -22.91
CA PHE A 442 0.04 -8.63 -22.51
C PHE A 442 0.44 -7.35 -23.24
N THR A 443 -0.51 -6.46 -23.45
CA THR A 443 -0.25 -5.06 -23.82
C THR A 443 -0.61 -4.19 -22.63
N PHE A 444 0.32 -3.34 -22.18
CA PHE A 444 0.08 -2.38 -21.09
C PHE A 444 0.17 -0.95 -21.63
N VAL A 445 -0.82 -0.13 -21.29
CA VAL A 445 -0.92 1.29 -21.65
C VAL A 445 -0.88 2.10 -20.36
N ALA A 446 0.20 2.86 -20.14
CA ALA A 446 0.42 3.52 -18.85
C ALA A 446 -0.56 4.68 -18.61
N ALA A 447 -0.83 5.51 -19.63
CA ALA A 447 -1.71 6.68 -19.55
C ALA A 447 -3.12 6.33 -19.07
N SER A 448 -3.68 5.22 -19.55
CA SER A 448 -5.02 4.74 -19.18
C SER A 448 -5.01 3.65 -18.09
N GLN A 449 -3.84 3.26 -17.58
CA GLN A 449 -3.67 2.18 -16.60
C GLN A 449 -4.34 0.87 -17.04
N LEU A 450 -4.28 0.58 -18.34
CA LEU A 450 -4.96 -0.53 -18.97
C LEU A 450 -4.00 -1.68 -19.25
N CYS A 451 -4.30 -2.85 -18.72
CA CYS A 451 -3.63 -4.10 -19.04
C CYS A 451 -4.54 -4.96 -19.89
N MET A 452 -4.05 -5.45 -21.03
CA MET A 452 -4.77 -6.38 -21.90
C MET A 452 -3.96 -7.65 -22.02
N ALA A 453 -4.40 -8.69 -21.32
CA ALA A 453 -3.74 -9.99 -21.30
C ALA A 453 -4.34 -10.90 -22.37
N HIS A 454 -3.50 -11.68 -23.03
CA HIS A 454 -3.96 -12.60 -24.07
C HIS A 454 -3.05 -13.81 -24.27
N THR A 455 -3.61 -14.82 -24.92
CA THR A 455 -2.91 -15.98 -25.48
C THR A 455 -3.29 -16.10 -26.95
N PHE A 456 -2.35 -16.56 -27.77
CA PHE A 456 -2.60 -16.84 -29.17
C PHE A 456 -3.10 -18.28 -29.32
N ALA A 457 -3.73 -18.59 -30.46
CA ALA A 457 -4.27 -19.92 -30.69
C ALA A 457 -3.13 -20.98 -30.61
N PRO A 458 -3.39 -22.17 -30.05
CA PRO A 458 -2.47 -23.29 -30.20
C PRO A 458 -2.37 -23.64 -31.70
N SER A 459 -1.15 -23.92 -32.17
CA SER A 459 -0.94 -24.09 -33.61
C SER A 459 -1.64 -25.34 -34.17
N ALA A 460 -2.39 -25.16 -35.27
CA ALA A 460 -3.14 -26.23 -35.93
C ALA A 460 -2.27 -27.09 -36.87
N SER A 461 -1.05 -26.66 -37.18
CA SER A 461 -0.06 -27.37 -38.00
C SER A 461 1.27 -27.47 -37.23
N ALA A 462 2.09 -28.49 -37.55
CA ALA A 462 3.26 -28.95 -36.77
C ALA A 462 3.89 -27.88 -35.84
N PRO A 463 3.91 -28.09 -34.51
CA PRO A 463 4.14 -27.00 -33.56
C PRO A 463 5.56 -26.47 -33.69
N ALA A 464 5.69 -25.29 -34.29
CA ALA A 464 6.87 -24.47 -34.11
C ALA A 464 7.00 -24.21 -32.60
N THR A 465 8.05 -24.76 -31.98
CA THR A 465 8.37 -24.41 -30.59
C THR A 465 8.57 -22.90 -30.51
N THR A 466 7.87 -22.27 -29.59
CA THR A 466 7.94 -20.81 -29.40
C THR A 466 9.06 -20.49 -28.41
N TRP A 467 9.92 -19.55 -28.77
CA TRP A 467 11.08 -19.14 -27.99
C TRP A 467 11.04 -17.63 -27.83
N MET A 468 10.83 -17.15 -26.62
CA MET A 468 10.75 -15.72 -26.34
C MET A 468 12.09 -15.18 -25.84
N ARG A 469 12.50 -14.05 -26.38
CA ARG A 469 13.79 -13.42 -26.12
C ARG A 469 13.78 -12.70 -24.77
N ASN A 470 14.92 -12.60 -24.10
CA ASN A 470 15.15 -11.73 -22.95
C ASN A 470 16.15 -10.61 -23.30
N GLN A 471 16.38 -9.68 -22.38
CA GLN A 471 17.27 -8.53 -22.59
C GLN A 471 18.73 -8.93 -22.89
N ASP A 472 19.19 -10.07 -22.38
CA ASP A 472 20.56 -10.58 -22.62
C ASP A 472 20.70 -11.28 -23.98
N GLY A 473 19.61 -11.40 -24.75
CA GLY A 473 19.57 -12.15 -26.00
C GLY A 473 19.39 -13.67 -25.84
N ASN A 474 19.17 -14.15 -24.61
CA ASN A 474 18.80 -15.53 -24.36
C ASN A 474 17.32 -15.77 -24.68
N PHE A 475 16.97 -17.04 -24.88
CA PHE A 475 15.61 -17.43 -25.24
C PHE A 475 15.03 -18.43 -24.23
N LEU A 476 13.83 -18.15 -23.76
CA LEU A 476 13.03 -19.05 -22.94
C LEU A 476 11.99 -19.75 -23.81
N GLN A 477 11.85 -21.06 -23.63
CA GLN A 477 10.87 -21.85 -24.37
C GLN A 477 9.47 -21.71 -23.78
N PHE A 478 8.53 -21.30 -24.62
CA PHE A 478 7.11 -21.15 -24.32
C PHE A 478 6.34 -22.35 -24.91
N ALA A 479 5.11 -22.55 -24.43
CA ALA A 479 4.19 -23.46 -25.12
C ALA A 479 4.04 -23.01 -26.58
N PRO A 480 3.92 -23.92 -27.56
CA PRO A 480 3.69 -23.58 -28.95
C PRO A 480 2.46 -22.67 -29.12
N GLN A 481 2.64 -21.59 -29.88
CA GLN A 481 1.61 -20.59 -30.16
C GLN A 481 1.65 -20.22 -31.64
N GLU A 482 0.47 -20.02 -32.23
CA GLU A 482 0.31 -19.52 -33.59
C GLU A 482 0.02 -18.02 -33.55
N PHE A 483 1.04 -17.23 -33.84
CA PHE A 483 0.91 -15.77 -33.91
C PHE A 483 0.21 -15.36 -35.21
N PRO A 484 -0.63 -14.32 -35.20
CA PRO A 484 -1.16 -13.70 -36.41
C PRO A 484 -0.04 -13.37 -37.39
N THR A 485 -0.30 -13.52 -38.69
CA THR A 485 0.68 -13.23 -39.76
C THR A 485 1.18 -11.78 -39.73
N THR A 486 0.40 -10.86 -39.18
CA THR A 486 0.81 -9.45 -38.95
C THR A 486 1.92 -9.29 -37.92
N LEU A 487 2.12 -10.29 -37.05
CA LEU A 487 3.15 -10.31 -36.01
C LEU A 487 4.33 -11.23 -36.38
N VAL A 488 4.32 -11.84 -37.56
CA VAL A 488 5.30 -12.85 -37.96
C VAL A 488 6.01 -12.43 -39.22
N ARG A 489 7.34 -12.41 -39.16
CA ARG A 489 8.22 -12.31 -40.33
C ARG A 489 8.90 -13.66 -40.56
N THR A 490 8.60 -14.28 -41.69
CA THR A 490 9.17 -15.58 -42.06
C THR A 490 10.55 -15.42 -42.70
N VAL A 491 11.55 -16.18 -42.23
CA VAL A 491 12.91 -16.20 -42.80
C VAL A 491 13.44 -17.63 -42.95
N PRO A 492 14.25 -17.94 -43.97
CA PRO A 492 14.93 -19.24 -44.05
C PRO A 492 15.94 -19.40 -42.91
N ALA A 493 15.90 -20.53 -42.19
CA ALA A 493 16.84 -20.84 -41.13
C ALA A 493 17.08 -22.37 -41.03
N PRO A 494 18.29 -22.86 -41.31
CA PRO A 494 18.57 -24.30 -41.28
C PRO A 494 18.69 -24.87 -39.86
N THR A 495 18.82 -24.02 -38.84
CA THR A 495 18.95 -24.43 -37.43
C THR A 495 18.18 -23.48 -36.51
N LEU A 496 17.86 -23.94 -35.30
CA LEU A 496 17.28 -23.08 -34.25
C LEU A 496 18.20 -21.89 -33.93
N GLY A 497 19.51 -22.11 -33.87
CA GLY A 497 20.47 -21.02 -33.64
C GLY A 497 20.45 -19.97 -34.74
N ALA A 498 20.31 -20.38 -36.01
CA ALA A 498 20.15 -19.45 -37.12
C ALA A 498 18.81 -18.68 -37.04
N CYS A 499 17.75 -19.35 -36.60
CA CYS A 499 16.45 -18.72 -36.38
C CYS A 499 16.50 -17.68 -35.25
N GLN A 500 17.10 -18.03 -34.11
CA GLN A 500 17.33 -17.12 -32.98
C GLN A 500 18.22 -15.93 -33.37
N ALA A 501 19.25 -16.15 -34.19
CA ALA A 501 20.11 -15.07 -34.69
C ALA A 501 19.36 -14.09 -35.62
N ALA A 502 18.30 -14.52 -36.30
CA ALA A 502 17.46 -13.64 -37.12
C ALA A 502 16.52 -12.73 -36.29
N CYS A 503 16.40 -13.00 -34.99
CA CYS A 503 15.64 -12.20 -34.04
C CYS A 503 16.49 -11.01 -33.55
N THR A 504 16.52 -9.93 -34.35
CA THR A 504 17.23 -8.68 -34.05
C THR A 504 16.44 -7.77 -33.11
N ASP A 505 16.88 -6.53 -32.87
CA ASP A 505 16.38 -5.65 -31.81
C ASP A 505 14.85 -5.70 -31.63
N ASN A 506 14.06 -5.39 -32.67
CA ASN A 506 12.58 -5.37 -32.67
C ASN A 506 11.86 -6.72 -32.46
N CYS A 507 12.60 -7.82 -32.33
CA CYS A 507 12.02 -9.14 -32.25
C CYS A 507 11.78 -9.56 -30.79
N ALA A 508 10.54 -9.97 -30.49
CA ALA A 508 10.16 -10.51 -29.19
C ALA A 508 10.52 -11.99 -29.04
N GLY A 509 10.58 -12.76 -30.13
CA GLY A 509 10.86 -14.18 -30.08
C GLY A 509 10.82 -14.85 -31.45
N VAL A 510 10.92 -16.18 -31.48
CA VAL A 510 10.87 -16.97 -32.70
C VAL A 510 10.01 -18.22 -32.53
N GLY A 511 9.34 -18.64 -33.59
CA GLY A 511 8.79 -19.98 -33.78
C GLY A 511 9.67 -20.77 -34.73
N TYR A 512 10.06 -21.99 -34.35
CA TYR A 512 10.91 -22.84 -35.19
C TYR A 512 10.52 -24.33 -35.15
N THR A 513 10.53 -24.97 -36.32
CA THR A 513 10.55 -26.43 -36.49
C THR A 513 11.77 -26.86 -37.30
N VAL A 514 12.43 -27.94 -36.89
CA VAL A 514 13.61 -28.48 -37.59
C VAL A 514 13.26 -28.95 -39.00
N GLU A 515 12.04 -29.48 -39.19
CA GLU A 515 11.59 -30.09 -40.45
C GLU A 515 11.28 -29.07 -41.55
N SER A 516 10.89 -27.84 -41.20
CA SER A 516 10.49 -26.83 -42.19
C SER A 516 11.65 -26.04 -42.80
N GLY A 517 12.78 -25.93 -42.08
CA GLY A 517 13.87 -25.01 -42.44
C GLY A 517 13.43 -23.52 -42.46
N VAL A 518 12.26 -23.21 -41.90
CA VAL A 518 11.62 -21.90 -41.93
C VAL A 518 11.44 -21.40 -40.50
N CYS A 519 11.91 -20.18 -40.25
CA CYS A 519 11.83 -19.49 -38.97
C CYS A 519 10.73 -18.43 -39.00
N ALA A 520 9.81 -18.48 -38.04
CA ALA A 520 8.83 -17.45 -37.80
C ALA A 520 9.37 -16.45 -36.77
N VAL A 521 9.88 -15.30 -37.22
CA VAL A 521 10.36 -14.24 -36.31
C VAL A 521 9.16 -13.45 -35.81
N VAL A 522 8.93 -13.46 -34.49
CA VAL A 522 7.80 -12.80 -33.82
C VAL A 522 8.15 -11.34 -33.53
N VAL A 523 7.44 -10.43 -34.17
CA VAL A 523 7.65 -8.97 -34.12
C VAL A 523 6.32 -8.32 -33.74
N PRO A 524 6.13 -7.91 -32.48
CA PRO A 524 4.97 -7.10 -32.08
C PRO A 524 4.87 -5.83 -32.92
N VAL A 525 3.65 -5.32 -33.11
CA VAL A 525 3.43 -4.13 -33.95
C VAL A 525 4.08 -2.92 -33.27
N ALA A 526 4.99 -2.27 -33.99
CA ALA A 526 5.57 -1.00 -33.56
C ALA A 526 4.51 0.10 -33.63
N HIS A 527 4.41 0.91 -32.58
CA HIS A 527 3.52 2.06 -32.56
C HIS A 527 4.10 3.18 -33.43
N VAL A 528 3.30 3.69 -34.37
CA VAL A 528 3.75 4.72 -35.33
C VAL A 528 3.52 6.15 -34.82
N ASP A 529 2.67 6.33 -33.80
CA ASP A 529 2.37 7.64 -33.20
C ASP A 529 3.09 7.83 -31.85
N ALA A 530 3.24 9.08 -31.42
CA ALA A 530 4.08 9.57 -30.32
C ALA A 530 3.77 9.05 -28.88
N ASP A 531 2.96 7.99 -28.73
CA ASP A 531 2.65 7.36 -27.44
C ASP A 531 3.85 6.53 -26.94
N THR A 532 4.71 7.20 -26.17
CA THR A 532 5.93 6.61 -25.58
C THR A 532 5.67 5.62 -24.45
N ASP A 533 4.42 5.39 -24.07
CA ASP A 533 4.02 4.77 -22.79
C ASP A 533 3.28 3.42 -22.94
N VAL A 534 3.25 2.85 -24.15
CA VAL A 534 2.71 1.52 -24.45
C VAL A 534 3.82 0.47 -24.51
N VAL A 535 3.57 -0.71 -23.96
CA VAL A 535 4.52 -1.84 -24.01
C VAL A 535 3.84 -3.16 -24.41
N ALA A 536 4.54 -3.95 -25.24
CA ALA A 536 4.20 -5.33 -25.54
C ALA A 536 5.01 -6.23 -24.62
N GLY A 537 4.36 -6.89 -23.67
CA GLY A 537 4.99 -7.73 -22.68
C GLY A 537 4.70 -9.21 -22.85
N TRP A 538 5.62 -10.03 -22.33
CA TRP A 538 5.43 -11.47 -22.21
C TRP A 538 5.97 -11.95 -20.86
N VAL A 539 5.28 -12.95 -20.34
CA VAL A 539 5.54 -13.54 -19.04
C VAL A 539 5.21 -15.01 -19.12
N GLN A 540 6.04 -15.84 -18.52
CA GLN A 540 5.72 -17.24 -18.31
C GLN A 540 5.98 -17.55 -16.86
N ASN A 541 5.01 -18.11 -16.17
CA ASN A 541 5.23 -18.63 -14.83
C ASN A 541 4.64 -20.04 -14.77
N PRO A 542 5.42 -21.08 -15.08
CA PRO A 542 4.90 -22.44 -15.08
C PRO A 542 4.58 -22.91 -13.65
N HIS A 543 5.11 -22.23 -12.62
CA HIS A 543 4.94 -22.57 -11.22
C HIS A 543 3.50 -22.33 -10.75
N THR A 544 2.81 -23.42 -10.43
CA THR A 544 1.47 -23.41 -9.84
C THR A 544 1.50 -24.09 -8.48
N TRP A 545 1.00 -23.40 -7.47
CA TRP A 545 0.78 -23.98 -6.15
C TRP A 545 -0.58 -24.68 -6.12
N ALA A 546 -0.66 -25.87 -5.54
CA ALA A 546 -1.87 -26.67 -5.42
C ALA A 546 -1.94 -27.45 -4.10
N GLU A 547 -3.11 -28.00 -3.81
CA GLU A 547 -3.35 -28.78 -2.61
C GLU A 547 -4.36 -29.90 -2.84
N THR A 548 -4.36 -30.85 -1.91
CA THR A 548 -5.49 -31.74 -1.66
C THR A 548 -6.18 -31.31 -0.38
N LEU A 549 -7.52 -31.19 -0.42
CA LEU A 549 -8.31 -30.80 0.76
C LEU A 549 -8.03 -31.75 1.92
N ASN A 550 -7.79 -31.20 3.12
CA ASN A 550 -7.42 -31.96 4.31
C ASN A 550 -6.16 -32.85 4.16
N GLY A 551 -5.34 -32.62 3.13
CA GLY A 551 -4.29 -33.54 2.72
C GLY A 551 -2.89 -32.93 2.81
N PHE A 552 -2.34 -32.63 1.64
CA PHE A 552 -0.99 -32.11 1.46
C PHE A 552 -0.98 -31.04 0.36
N GLN A 553 -0.02 -30.13 0.43
CA GLN A 553 0.26 -29.18 -0.64
C GLN A 553 1.36 -29.71 -1.56
N TYR A 554 1.32 -29.26 -2.81
CA TYR A 554 2.33 -29.54 -3.81
C TYR A 554 2.41 -28.39 -4.81
N VAL A 555 3.55 -28.32 -5.48
CA VAL A 555 3.82 -27.32 -6.50
C VAL A 555 4.03 -28.04 -7.81
N THR A 556 3.57 -27.48 -8.92
CA THR A 556 3.77 -28.05 -10.25
C THR A 556 4.32 -27.03 -11.22
N MET A 557 4.98 -27.54 -12.25
CA MET A 557 5.35 -26.84 -13.46
C MET A 557 4.89 -27.67 -14.65
N THR A 558 3.89 -27.17 -15.38
CA THR A 558 3.36 -27.84 -16.57
C THR A 558 4.29 -27.66 -17.77
N ASP A 559 4.27 -28.63 -18.68
CA ASP A 559 5.20 -28.75 -19.81
C ASP A 559 6.67 -28.71 -19.39
N ARG A 560 7.00 -29.33 -18.24
CA ARG A 560 8.35 -29.35 -17.68
C ARG A 560 8.77 -30.75 -17.25
N ASP A 561 10.05 -31.03 -17.42
CA ASP A 561 10.72 -32.26 -17.00
C ASP A 561 12.17 -31.96 -16.56
N VAL A 562 12.84 -32.97 -16.01
CA VAL A 562 14.22 -32.90 -15.52
C VAL A 562 15.26 -33.52 -16.47
N GLY A 563 14.85 -33.91 -17.68
CA GLY A 563 15.70 -34.56 -18.68
C GLY A 563 15.80 -36.07 -18.47
N ASP A 564 16.45 -36.76 -19.40
CA ASP A 564 16.50 -38.23 -19.42
C ASP A 564 17.75 -38.80 -18.73
N GLU A 565 18.73 -37.94 -18.42
CA GLU A 565 19.98 -38.33 -17.76
C GLU A 565 19.84 -38.57 -16.26
N ILE A 566 18.85 -37.94 -15.62
CA ILE A 566 18.58 -38.11 -14.20
C ILE A 566 17.78 -39.39 -13.97
N TYR A 567 18.16 -40.17 -12.96
CA TYR A 567 17.43 -41.39 -12.61
C TYR A 567 16.01 -41.07 -12.13
N LYS A 568 15.02 -41.69 -12.78
CA LYS A 568 13.59 -41.61 -12.46
C LYS A 568 13.10 -42.97 -11.98
N ARG A 569 12.54 -43.06 -10.78
CA ARG A 569 11.90 -44.27 -10.26
C ARG A 569 10.42 -44.24 -10.64
N VAL A 570 10.02 -45.09 -11.58
CA VAL A 570 8.60 -45.29 -11.91
C VAL A 570 7.87 -45.84 -10.69
N LEU A 571 6.81 -45.15 -10.25
CA LEU A 571 5.96 -45.60 -9.16
C LEU A 571 4.77 -46.41 -9.69
N ALA A 572 4.13 -45.94 -10.75
CA ALA A 572 2.99 -46.59 -11.38
C ALA A 572 2.72 -46.02 -12.79
N THR A 573 1.97 -46.79 -13.58
CA THR A 573 1.38 -46.38 -14.87
C THR A 573 -0.15 -46.37 -14.77
N ASN A 574 -0.85 -45.88 -15.80
CA ASN A 574 -2.31 -45.69 -15.81
C ASN A 574 -2.79 -44.75 -14.69
N ILE A 575 -1.99 -43.75 -14.36
CA ILE A 575 -2.34 -42.74 -13.36
C ILE A 575 -3.20 -41.66 -14.03
N PRO A 576 -4.41 -41.36 -13.53
CA PRO A 576 -5.37 -40.56 -14.27
C PRO A 576 -5.08 -39.05 -14.27
N SER A 577 -4.22 -38.58 -13.37
CA SER A 577 -3.98 -37.15 -13.19
C SER A 577 -2.71 -36.85 -12.41
N VAL A 578 -2.26 -35.59 -12.51
CA VAL A 578 -1.16 -35.05 -11.71
C VAL A 578 -1.42 -35.18 -10.22
N VAL A 579 -2.64 -34.91 -9.75
CA VAL A 579 -2.99 -35.02 -8.32
C VAL A 579 -2.95 -36.47 -7.83
N ALA A 580 -3.34 -37.44 -8.68
CA ALA A 580 -3.20 -38.86 -8.35
C ALA A 580 -1.72 -39.27 -8.26
N CYS A 581 -0.87 -38.75 -9.16
CA CYS A 581 0.58 -38.97 -9.06
C CYS A 581 1.16 -38.36 -7.78
N ALA A 582 0.79 -37.12 -7.45
CA ALA A 582 1.20 -36.46 -6.21
C ALA A 582 0.79 -37.28 -4.97
N ALA A 583 -0.43 -37.81 -4.94
CA ALA A 583 -0.92 -38.68 -3.85
C ALA A 583 -0.13 -39.99 -3.73
N LEU A 584 0.23 -40.60 -4.86
CA LEU A 584 1.06 -41.81 -4.87
C LEU A 584 2.46 -41.55 -4.32
N VAL A 585 3.07 -40.42 -4.66
CA VAL A 585 4.36 -40.00 -4.14
C VAL A 585 4.25 -39.70 -2.64
N ALA A 586 3.18 -39.02 -2.21
CA ALA A 586 2.92 -38.70 -0.81
C ALA A 586 2.70 -39.95 0.06
N ALA A 587 2.22 -41.05 -0.53
CA ALA A 587 2.03 -42.34 0.15
C ALA A 587 3.32 -43.16 0.29
N GLN A 588 4.43 -42.76 -0.34
CA GLN A 588 5.69 -43.48 -0.22
C GLN A 588 6.33 -43.28 1.15
N ALA A 589 6.98 -44.32 1.69
CA ALA A 589 7.67 -44.25 2.98
C ALA A 589 8.85 -43.25 2.99
N ASP A 590 9.38 -42.90 1.81
CA ASP A 590 10.49 -41.96 1.62
C ASP A 590 10.05 -40.57 1.12
N ALA A 591 8.74 -40.26 1.15
CA ALA A 591 8.17 -39.00 0.65
C ALA A 591 8.73 -37.75 1.35
N ALA A 592 9.25 -37.87 2.58
CA ALA A 592 9.89 -36.76 3.30
C ALA A 592 11.21 -36.28 2.67
N VAL A 593 11.86 -37.12 1.86
CA VAL A 593 13.15 -36.82 1.23
C VAL A 593 13.14 -36.96 -0.28
N ASN A 594 12.17 -37.67 -0.86
CA ASN A 594 11.98 -37.85 -2.30
C ASN A 594 10.69 -37.15 -2.73
N VAL A 595 10.69 -35.82 -2.62
CA VAL A 595 9.52 -34.96 -2.86
C VAL A 595 9.27 -34.63 -4.33
N LEU A 596 10.27 -34.80 -5.19
CA LEU A 596 10.20 -34.45 -6.60
C LEU A 596 9.54 -35.59 -7.38
N PHE A 597 8.54 -35.24 -8.20
CA PHE A 597 7.80 -36.17 -9.04
C PHE A 597 7.61 -35.66 -10.46
N LEU A 598 7.34 -36.58 -11.36
CA LEU A 598 7.01 -36.33 -12.75
C LEU A 598 5.73 -37.08 -13.08
N TYR A 599 4.80 -36.39 -13.75
CA TYR A 599 3.66 -37.01 -14.37
C TYR A 599 3.75 -36.82 -15.88
N ASP A 600 3.90 -37.92 -16.61
CA ASP A 600 3.86 -37.94 -18.06
C ASP A 600 2.44 -38.28 -18.53
N GLU A 601 1.71 -37.28 -19.04
CA GLU A 601 0.32 -37.44 -19.44
C GLU A 601 0.14 -38.41 -20.62
N PRO A 602 0.98 -38.39 -21.69
CA PRO A 602 0.82 -39.30 -22.82
C PRO A 602 0.90 -40.79 -22.44
N THR A 603 1.80 -41.14 -21.52
CA THR A 603 1.93 -42.53 -21.03
C THR A 603 1.19 -42.79 -19.72
N GLN A 604 0.57 -41.77 -19.11
CA GLN A 604 -0.05 -41.81 -17.79
C GLN A 604 0.89 -42.39 -16.71
N THR A 605 2.18 -42.08 -16.82
CA THR A 605 3.23 -42.62 -15.95
C THR A 605 3.56 -41.63 -14.84
N CYS A 606 3.60 -42.12 -13.60
CA CYS A 606 4.04 -41.37 -12.44
C CYS A 606 5.42 -41.84 -11.99
N CYS A 607 6.37 -40.91 -11.91
CA CYS A 607 7.73 -41.16 -11.46
C CYS A 607 8.07 -40.28 -10.26
N THR A 608 8.97 -40.74 -9.40
CA THR A 608 9.66 -39.91 -8.40
C THR A 608 11.15 -39.84 -8.74
N VAL A 609 11.78 -38.73 -8.36
CA VAL A 609 13.21 -38.50 -8.57
C VAL A 609 13.92 -38.59 -7.21
N PRO A 610 14.67 -39.68 -6.95
CA PRO A 610 15.36 -39.85 -5.67
C PRO A 610 16.43 -38.79 -5.43
N THR A 611 16.57 -38.37 -4.17
CA THR A 611 17.58 -37.42 -3.73
C THR A 611 18.74 -38.12 -3.03
N THR A 612 19.94 -37.55 -3.17
CA THR A 612 21.15 -38.10 -2.57
C THR A 612 21.56 -37.27 -1.34
N THR A 613 22.02 -37.93 -0.28
CA THR A 613 22.61 -37.24 0.89
C THR A 613 23.84 -36.43 0.50
N SER A 614 23.98 -35.24 1.09
CA SER A 614 25.11 -34.34 0.84
C SER A 614 25.64 -33.77 2.16
N PRO A 615 26.95 -33.87 2.45
CA PRO A 615 27.50 -33.32 3.70
C PRO A 615 27.50 -31.79 3.74
N LEU A 616 27.49 -31.14 2.57
CA LEU A 616 27.82 -29.72 2.40
C LEU A 616 26.66 -28.88 1.85
N ARG A 617 25.61 -29.50 1.32
CA ARG A 617 24.53 -28.81 0.60
C ARG A 617 23.16 -29.28 1.05
N SER A 618 22.22 -28.34 1.03
CA SER A 618 20.79 -28.59 1.17
C SER A 618 20.09 -27.99 -0.03
N ILE A 619 19.14 -28.74 -0.59
CA ILE A 619 18.27 -28.26 -1.66
C ILE A 619 17.02 -27.61 -1.07
N GLN A 620 16.64 -26.47 -1.63
CA GLN A 620 15.42 -25.72 -1.32
C GLN A 620 14.59 -25.59 -2.60
N PHE A 621 13.42 -26.20 -2.62
CA PHE A 621 12.49 -26.11 -3.74
C PHE A 621 11.61 -24.87 -3.61
N VAL A 622 11.24 -24.30 -4.76
CA VAL A 622 10.31 -23.17 -4.83
C VAL A 622 8.94 -23.61 -4.35
N ASN A 623 8.32 -22.79 -3.50
CA ASN A 623 6.98 -23.01 -2.96
C ASN A 623 6.22 -21.68 -2.87
N TYR A 624 6.50 -20.90 -1.82
CA TYR A 624 6.18 -19.49 -1.73
C TYR A 624 7.31 -18.78 -0.98
N PRO A 625 7.50 -17.46 -1.16
CA PRO A 625 8.78 -16.80 -0.87
C PRO A 625 9.28 -16.92 0.57
N THR A 626 8.37 -16.98 1.52
CA THR A 626 8.65 -17.04 2.97
C THR A 626 8.84 -18.47 3.48
N SER A 627 8.56 -19.51 2.69
CA SER A 627 8.69 -20.90 3.12
C SER A 627 9.04 -21.85 1.96
N PRO A 628 10.33 -21.94 1.58
CA PRO A 628 10.80 -22.97 0.66
C PRO A 628 10.53 -24.38 1.18
N ILE A 629 10.27 -25.32 0.29
CA ILE A 629 10.24 -26.75 0.64
C ILE A 629 11.68 -27.22 0.82
N SER A 630 12.02 -27.62 2.04
CA SER A 630 13.37 -28.09 2.42
C SER A 630 13.33 -29.55 2.86
N ILE A 631 14.25 -30.37 2.37
CA ILE A 631 14.31 -31.83 2.64
C ILE A 631 15.60 -32.25 3.37
N GLY A 632 16.18 -31.32 4.13
CA GLY A 632 17.45 -31.49 4.82
C GLY A 632 18.66 -31.50 3.88
N ARG A 633 19.75 -32.12 4.35
CA ARG A 633 21.07 -32.16 3.69
C ARG A 633 21.10 -33.12 2.49
N ARG A 634 20.35 -32.78 1.45
CA ARG A 634 20.22 -33.58 0.21
C ARG A 634 20.36 -32.71 -1.04
N VAL A 635 20.67 -33.37 -2.16
CA VAL A 635 20.82 -32.78 -3.49
C VAL A 635 20.26 -33.69 -4.58
N LEU A 636 19.96 -33.10 -5.75
CA LEU A 636 19.73 -33.83 -7.00
C LEU A 636 21.07 -34.04 -7.72
N ARG A 637 21.27 -35.23 -8.31
CA ARG A 637 22.46 -35.57 -9.12
C ARG A 637 22.04 -35.97 -10.52
N GLY A 638 22.86 -35.66 -11.53
CA GLY A 638 22.59 -36.01 -12.92
C GLY A 638 21.50 -35.17 -13.58
N LEU A 639 21.20 -33.98 -13.04
CA LEU A 639 20.26 -33.07 -13.70
C LEU A 639 20.91 -32.45 -14.94
N ALA A 640 20.22 -32.52 -16.07
CA ALA A 640 20.73 -32.04 -17.36
C ALA A 640 20.89 -30.51 -17.44
N SER A 641 20.16 -29.75 -16.63
CA SER A 641 20.14 -28.28 -16.69
C SER A 641 20.29 -27.65 -15.30
N THR A 642 21.38 -26.90 -15.11
CA THR A 642 21.64 -26.11 -13.90
C THR A 642 22.32 -24.79 -14.26
N LEU A 643 22.01 -23.73 -13.53
CA LEU A 643 22.68 -22.43 -13.62
C LEU A 643 23.43 -22.14 -12.31
N VAL A 644 24.68 -21.67 -12.41
CA VAL A 644 25.47 -21.28 -11.24
C VAL A 644 25.56 -19.76 -11.17
N VAL A 645 25.12 -19.19 -10.05
CA VAL A 645 25.11 -17.74 -9.80
C VAL A 645 25.80 -17.43 -8.47
N PRO A 646 26.39 -16.23 -8.31
CA PRO A 646 26.88 -15.78 -7.01
C PRO A 646 25.70 -15.56 -6.07
N ALA A 647 25.86 -15.93 -4.79
CA ALA A 647 24.90 -15.60 -3.75
C ALA A 647 25.60 -15.39 -2.41
N LEU A 648 24.99 -14.59 -1.54
CA LEU A 648 25.54 -14.27 -0.23
C LEU A 648 25.06 -15.24 0.87
N SER A 649 23.93 -15.90 0.66
CA SER A 649 23.32 -16.81 1.65
C SER A 649 22.42 -17.86 1.01
N TYR A 650 21.93 -18.82 1.81
CA TYR A 650 20.87 -19.74 1.39
C TYR A 650 19.61 -19.00 0.94
N ASP A 651 19.15 -18.02 1.73
CA ASP A 651 17.95 -17.25 1.41
C ASP A 651 18.12 -16.39 0.15
N ASP A 652 19.29 -15.80 -0.04
CA ASP A 652 19.61 -15.06 -1.27
C ASP A 652 19.61 -15.99 -2.48
N CYS A 653 20.28 -17.15 -2.38
CA CYS A 653 20.28 -18.17 -3.42
C CYS A 653 18.85 -18.65 -3.76
N HIS A 654 18.02 -18.90 -2.75
CA HIS A 654 16.63 -19.29 -2.95
C HIS A 654 15.83 -18.18 -3.63
N ARG A 655 15.98 -16.93 -3.18
CA ARG A 655 15.30 -15.77 -3.78
C ARG A 655 15.66 -15.60 -5.26
N GLN A 656 16.89 -15.92 -5.66
CA GLN A 656 17.31 -15.88 -7.06
C GLN A 656 16.68 -16.97 -7.94
N CYS A 657 16.15 -18.06 -7.35
CA CYS A 657 15.42 -19.11 -8.07
C CYS A 657 14.01 -18.65 -8.46
N LEU A 658 13.91 -17.93 -9.58
CA LEU A 658 12.65 -17.44 -10.13
C LEU A 658 12.18 -18.36 -11.28
N PRO A 659 11.05 -19.09 -11.12
CA PRO A 659 10.50 -19.93 -12.18
C PRO A 659 10.27 -19.16 -13.48
N SER A 660 9.81 -17.92 -13.38
CA SER A 660 9.52 -17.05 -14.52
C SER A 660 10.74 -16.48 -15.24
N ALA A 661 11.92 -16.48 -14.60
CA ALA A 661 13.15 -16.00 -15.22
C ALA A 661 13.94 -17.10 -15.92
N SER A 662 13.86 -18.33 -15.42
CA SER A 662 14.84 -19.39 -15.76
C SER A 662 14.28 -20.80 -15.72
N ASN A 663 12.97 -21.00 -15.53
CA ASN A 663 12.39 -22.30 -15.19
C ASN A 663 13.01 -22.94 -13.93
N CYS A 664 13.55 -22.13 -13.01
CA CYS A 664 14.11 -22.62 -11.78
C CYS A 664 13.02 -23.20 -10.87
N PHE A 665 13.23 -24.42 -10.38
CA PHE A 665 12.31 -25.12 -9.46
C PHE A 665 12.95 -25.43 -8.11
N ALA A 666 14.28 -25.37 -8.02
CA ALA A 666 15.00 -25.54 -6.77
C ALA A 666 16.36 -24.82 -6.79
N SER A 667 16.95 -24.67 -5.62
CA SER A 667 18.26 -24.06 -5.44
C SER A 667 19.07 -24.80 -4.38
N SER A 668 20.40 -24.75 -4.47
CA SER A 668 21.28 -25.17 -3.39
C SER A 668 22.48 -24.23 -3.29
N TYR A 669 22.91 -23.96 -2.07
CA TYR A 669 24.00 -23.02 -1.81
C TYR A 669 25.18 -23.71 -1.11
N TYR A 670 26.39 -23.37 -1.54
CA TYR A 670 27.65 -23.75 -0.89
C TYR A 670 28.76 -22.76 -1.19
N THR A 671 29.42 -22.24 -0.14
CA THR A 671 30.60 -21.35 -0.24
C THR A 671 30.44 -20.26 -1.31
N GLU A 672 29.43 -19.39 -1.15
CA GLU A 672 29.11 -18.27 -2.05
C GLU A 672 28.65 -18.65 -3.47
N LYS A 673 28.54 -19.95 -3.77
CA LYS A 673 28.03 -20.45 -5.05
C LYS A 673 26.61 -20.97 -4.86
N CYS A 674 25.67 -20.34 -5.56
CA CYS A 674 24.31 -20.81 -5.70
C CYS A 674 24.17 -21.65 -6.96
N THR A 675 23.65 -22.86 -6.84
CA THR A 675 23.24 -23.71 -7.97
C THR A 675 21.72 -23.67 -8.07
N LEU A 676 21.22 -23.10 -9.15
CA LEU A 676 19.82 -23.09 -9.54
C LEU A 676 19.54 -24.33 -10.40
N TYR A 677 18.55 -25.12 -10.00
CA TYR A 677 18.08 -26.29 -10.72
C TYR A 677 16.92 -25.87 -11.63
N THR A 678 17.10 -26.03 -12.94
CA THR A 678 16.19 -25.52 -13.97
C THR A 678 15.52 -26.66 -14.71
N ALA A 679 14.22 -26.50 -15.00
CA ALA A 679 13.46 -27.49 -15.72
C ALA A 679 13.58 -27.31 -17.23
N LEU A 680 13.58 -28.43 -17.96
CA LEU A 680 13.54 -28.47 -19.42
C LEU A 680 12.09 -28.50 -19.90
N TYR A 681 11.83 -27.95 -21.08
CA TYR A 681 10.52 -28.07 -21.71
C TYR A 681 10.27 -29.52 -22.16
N ARG A 682 9.12 -30.07 -21.78
CA ARG A 682 8.63 -31.35 -22.30
C ARG A 682 7.10 -31.27 -22.38
N PRO A 683 6.51 -31.25 -23.58
CA PRO A 683 5.07 -31.03 -23.73
C PRO A 683 4.30 -32.13 -23.02
N ARG A 684 3.22 -31.78 -22.33
CA ARG A 684 2.33 -32.71 -21.61
C ARG A 684 3.03 -33.53 -20.51
N SER A 685 4.17 -33.07 -20.04
CA SER A 685 4.83 -33.56 -18.83
C SER A 685 4.70 -32.52 -17.72
N THR A 686 4.48 -32.96 -16.49
CA THR A 686 4.39 -32.08 -15.32
C THR A 686 5.46 -32.45 -14.31
N LEU A 687 6.36 -31.50 -14.04
CA LEU A 687 7.27 -31.56 -12.91
C LEU A 687 6.52 -31.12 -11.66
N GLY A 688 6.64 -31.86 -10.57
CA GLY A 688 5.99 -31.52 -9.32
C GLY A 688 6.86 -31.72 -8.09
N VAL A 689 6.62 -30.93 -7.05
CA VAL A 689 7.30 -30.99 -5.76
C VAL A 689 6.26 -31.09 -4.68
N LEU A 690 6.29 -32.17 -3.89
CA LEU A 690 5.49 -32.29 -2.68
C LEU A 690 6.08 -31.46 -1.54
N SER A 691 5.23 -30.81 -0.75
CA SER A 691 5.66 -30.33 0.56
C SER A 691 5.52 -31.48 1.58
N PRO A 692 6.60 -31.88 2.28
CA PRO A 692 6.48 -32.83 3.38
C PRO A 692 5.48 -32.34 4.43
N LYS A 693 4.60 -33.23 4.92
CA LYS A 693 3.73 -32.91 6.05
C LYS A 693 4.60 -32.51 7.25
N ALA A 694 4.31 -31.35 7.84
CA ALA A 694 4.84 -30.81 9.12
C ALA A 694 6.03 -29.82 9.08
N SER A 695 5.91 -28.67 8.40
CA SER A 695 6.81 -27.53 8.66
C SER A 695 6.18 -26.37 9.43
N LEU A 696 4.85 -26.18 9.37
CA LEU A 696 4.16 -25.04 9.99
C LEU A 696 2.94 -25.49 10.82
N PRO A 697 2.62 -24.78 11.92
CA PRO A 697 1.42 -25.06 12.72
C PRO A 697 0.13 -24.75 11.93
N VAL A 698 -0.93 -25.47 12.26
CA VAL A 698 -2.25 -25.35 11.61
C VAL A 698 -3.15 -24.31 12.27
N ALA A 699 -2.75 -23.77 13.42
CA ALA A 699 -3.42 -22.74 14.20
C ALA A 699 -2.43 -22.18 15.25
N PRO A 700 -2.72 -21.02 15.88
CA PRO A 700 -1.94 -20.52 17.00
C PRO A 700 -1.87 -21.56 18.14
N PRO A 701 -0.70 -21.78 18.76
CA PRO A 701 -0.54 -22.75 19.87
C PRO A 701 -1.34 -22.34 21.11
N THR A 702 -1.50 -21.03 21.33
CA THR A 702 -2.34 -20.44 22.38
C THR A 702 -3.21 -19.36 21.76
N ARG A 703 -4.54 -19.42 21.96
CA ARG A 703 -5.48 -18.38 21.48
C ARG A 703 -5.57 -17.21 22.47
N THR A 704 -4.46 -16.49 22.64
CA THR A 704 -4.40 -15.34 23.55
C THR A 704 -5.03 -14.08 22.96
N SER A 705 -5.25 -14.06 21.64
CA SER A 705 -5.90 -12.98 20.89
C SER A 705 -6.82 -13.56 19.81
N SER A 706 -7.89 -12.83 19.51
CA SER A 706 -8.82 -13.16 18.43
C SER A 706 -9.19 -11.92 17.61
N ALA A 707 -9.19 -12.06 16.29
CA ALA A 707 -9.70 -11.05 15.36
C ALA A 707 -10.85 -11.65 14.54
N LEU A 708 -12.05 -11.13 14.74
CA LEU A 708 -13.26 -11.60 14.08
C LEU A 708 -13.69 -10.57 13.03
N PHE A 709 -14.03 -11.01 11.83
CA PHE A 709 -14.50 -10.18 10.73
C PHE A 709 -15.88 -10.73 10.36
N LEU A 710 -16.92 -10.02 10.78
CA LEU A 710 -18.30 -10.42 10.50
C LEU A 710 -18.85 -9.49 9.44
N THR A 711 -19.02 -10.04 8.23
CA THR A 711 -19.40 -9.30 7.05
C THR A 711 -20.65 -9.85 6.38
N ALA A 712 -21.31 -9.02 5.56
CA ALA A 712 -22.46 -9.46 4.79
C ALA A 712 -22.01 -10.47 3.74
N HIS A 713 -20.98 -10.12 2.96
CA HIS A 713 -20.46 -10.94 1.87
C HIS A 713 -19.00 -11.33 2.09
N GLN A 714 -18.55 -12.26 1.25
CA GLN A 714 -17.27 -12.93 1.34
C GLN A 714 -16.06 -12.04 1.08
N ASP A 715 -16.20 -10.99 0.28
CA ASP A 715 -15.12 -10.11 -0.19
C ASP A 715 -15.01 -8.78 0.58
N ASP A 716 -15.99 -8.46 1.43
CA ASP A 716 -16.08 -7.16 2.12
C ASP A 716 -14.85 -6.88 3.01
N HIS A 717 -14.30 -7.91 3.66
CA HIS A 717 -13.15 -7.73 4.56
C HIS A 717 -11.83 -7.55 3.80
N GLU A 718 -11.70 -8.17 2.62
CA GLU A 718 -10.59 -7.93 1.69
C GLU A 718 -10.66 -6.54 1.07
N LEU A 719 -11.86 -5.96 0.92
CA LEU A 719 -12.05 -4.63 0.35
C LEU A 719 -11.88 -3.51 1.37
N PHE A 720 -12.60 -3.58 2.48
CA PHE A 720 -12.79 -2.44 3.39
C PHE A 720 -12.03 -2.54 4.72
N VAL A 721 -11.44 -3.71 5.02
CA VAL A 721 -10.82 -4.01 6.33
C VAL A 721 -9.46 -4.70 6.18
N SER A 722 -8.81 -4.52 5.04
CA SER A 722 -7.64 -5.33 4.63
C SER A 722 -6.39 -5.10 5.48
N GLY A 723 -6.21 -3.92 6.07
CA GLY A 723 -5.10 -3.63 6.97
C GLY A 723 -5.21 -4.40 8.29
N GLN A 724 -6.41 -4.53 8.86
CA GLN A 724 -6.61 -5.38 10.03
C GLN A 724 -6.49 -6.87 9.70
N VAL A 725 -6.95 -7.29 8.51
CA VAL A 725 -6.76 -8.66 8.03
C VAL A 725 -5.26 -8.98 7.94
N ALA A 726 -4.49 -8.14 7.25
CA ALA A 726 -3.05 -8.30 7.10
C ALA A 726 -2.33 -8.41 8.45
N LYS A 727 -2.69 -7.53 9.39
CA LYS A 727 -2.13 -7.52 10.75
C LYS A 727 -2.48 -8.78 11.53
N ALA A 728 -3.74 -9.21 11.52
CA ALA A 728 -4.20 -10.34 12.30
C ALA A 728 -3.67 -11.69 11.78
N VAL A 729 -3.62 -11.88 10.46
CA VAL A 729 -3.08 -13.10 9.85
C VAL A 729 -1.56 -13.24 10.09
N ALA A 730 -0.84 -12.12 10.12
CA ALA A 730 0.61 -12.12 10.34
C ALA A 730 1.03 -12.35 11.81
N ASP A 731 0.10 -12.23 12.76
CA ASP A 731 0.34 -12.35 14.19
C ASP A 731 0.33 -13.84 14.64
N PRO A 732 1.42 -14.36 15.22
CA PRO A 732 1.52 -15.77 15.64
C PRO A 732 0.54 -16.17 16.76
N ASP A 733 0.02 -15.21 17.52
CA ASP A 733 -0.79 -15.44 18.72
C ASP A 733 -2.29 -15.14 18.51
N THR A 734 -2.65 -14.66 17.31
CA THR A 734 -4.01 -14.26 16.97
C THR A 734 -4.70 -15.36 16.15
N ALA A 735 -5.84 -15.84 16.65
CA ALA A 735 -6.79 -16.62 15.87
C ALA A 735 -7.70 -15.68 15.08
N VAL A 736 -7.94 -15.98 13.80
CA VAL A 736 -8.75 -15.14 12.92
C VAL A 736 -10.02 -15.88 12.54
N ALA A 737 -11.17 -15.20 12.58
CA ALA A 737 -12.45 -15.75 12.14
C ALA A 737 -13.12 -14.82 11.14
N PHE A 738 -13.41 -15.32 9.94
CA PHE A 738 -14.24 -14.63 8.94
C PHE A 738 -15.64 -15.26 8.95
N ILE A 739 -16.67 -14.44 9.16
CA ILE A 739 -18.05 -14.89 9.36
C ILE A 739 -18.92 -14.17 8.35
N TYR A 740 -19.55 -14.92 7.45
CA TYR A 740 -20.34 -14.38 6.34
C TYR A 740 -21.82 -14.63 6.59
N MET A 741 -22.61 -13.56 6.69
CA MET A 741 -24.04 -13.68 6.92
C MET A 741 -24.77 -14.24 5.70
N THR A 742 -24.48 -13.73 4.51
CA THR A 742 -25.15 -14.14 3.27
C THR A 742 -24.24 -14.98 2.37
N ALA A 743 -24.84 -15.57 1.34
CA ALA A 743 -24.12 -16.26 0.28
C ALA A 743 -23.40 -15.29 -0.68
N GLY A 744 -23.70 -13.99 -0.65
CA GLY A 744 -23.13 -13.09 -1.65
C GLY A 744 -23.67 -13.37 -3.06
N ASP A 745 -24.86 -13.93 -3.18
CA ASP A 745 -25.34 -14.53 -4.44
C ASP A 745 -25.95 -13.53 -5.40
N ALA A 746 -26.20 -12.27 -4.99
CA ALA A 746 -26.89 -11.27 -5.81
C ALA A 746 -28.21 -11.79 -6.43
N GLY A 747 -28.90 -12.71 -5.74
CA GLY A 747 -30.12 -13.38 -6.21
C GLY A 747 -29.89 -14.55 -7.19
N SER A 748 -28.64 -14.93 -7.45
CA SER A 748 -28.28 -15.96 -8.41
C SER A 748 -28.16 -17.35 -7.78
N THR A 749 -28.56 -18.39 -8.53
CA THR A 749 -28.52 -19.80 -8.08
C THR A 749 -27.60 -20.65 -8.97
N ASN A 750 -26.76 -20.01 -9.78
CA ASN A 750 -26.07 -20.62 -10.92
C ASN A 750 -24.56 -20.78 -10.72
N GLY A 751 -24.11 -21.02 -9.48
CA GLY A 751 -22.68 -21.21 -9.18
C GLY A 751 -21.95 -19.95 -8.70
N TRP A 752 -22.61 -18.78 -8.69
CA TRP A 752 -21.96 -17.51 -8.37
C TRP A 752 -21.47 -17.44 -6.92
N TYR A 753 -22.27 -17.88 -5.95
CA TYR A 753 -21.84 -17.85 -4.54
C TYR A 753 -20.67 -18.82 -4.29
N GLU A 754 -20.67 -19.99 -4.91
CA GLU A 754 -19.56 -20.94 -4.84
C GLU A 754 -18.27 -20.34 -5.42
N ALA A 755 -18.38 -19.57 -6.50
CA ALA A 755 -17.25 -18.86 -7.10
C ALA A 755 -16.68 -17.77 -6.17
N ARG A 756 -17.55 -17.00 -5.49
CA ARG A 756 -17.13 -16.01 -4.47
C ARG A 756 -16.49 -16.66 -3.25
N GLU A 757 -17.07 -17.75 -2.75
CA GLU A 757 -16.50 -18.52 -1.64
C GLU A 757 -15.10 -19.04 -1.97
N ALA A 758 -14.93 -19.67 -3.15
CA ALA A 758 -13.62 -20.10 -3.62
C ALA A 758 -12.65 -18.93 -3.77
N GLY A 759 -13.15 -17.75 -4.19
CA GLY A 759 -12.39 -16.51 -4.28
C GLY A 759 -11.82 -16.03 -2.94
N THR A 760 -12.65 -15.90 -1.90
CA THR A 760 -12.17 -15.46 -0.56
C THR A 760 -11.20 -16.47 0.07
N LEU A 761 -11.41 -17.78 -0.16
CA LEU A 761 -10.47 -18.81 0.28
C LEU A 761 -9.11 -18.68 -0.43
N ALA A 762 -9.11 -18.34 -1.73
CA ALA A 762 -7.90 -18.05 -2.47
C ALA A 762 -7.18 -16.77 -1.97
N ALA A 763 -7.92 -15.71 -1.65
CA ALA A 763 -7.37 -14.51 -1.01
C ALA A 763 -6.72 -14.84 0.35
N THR A 764 -7.42 -15.60 1.19
CA THR A 764 -6.91 -16.04 2.51
C THR A 764 -5.62 -16.82 2.39
N ARG A 765 -5.51 -17.70 1.40
CA ARG A 765 -4.26 -18.41 1.12
C ARG A 765 -3.12 -17.45 0.81
N VAL A 766 -3.35 -16.38 0.04
CA VAL A 766 -2.34 -15.35 -0.23
C VAL A 766 -1.89 -14.67 1.07
N TRP A 767 -2.83 -14.29 1.95
CA TRP A 767 -2.51 -13.70 3.25
C TRP A 767 -1.63 -14.64 4.11
N VAL A 768 -2.03 -15.91 4.23
CA VAL A 768 -1.32 -16.92 5.04
C VAL A 768 0.05 -17.26 4.46
N GLN A 769 0.16 -17.40 3.13
CA GLN A 769 1.44 -17.64 2.46
C GLN A 769 2.39 -16.45 2.61
N ALA A 770 1.89 -15.22 2.50
CA ALA A 770 2.70 -14.01 2.70
C ALA A 770 3.19 -13.90 4.15
N ALA A 771 2.38 -14.27 5.14
CA ALA A 771 2.80 -14.34 6.54
C ALA A 771 3.86 -15.42 6.78
N GLY A 772 3.74 -16.58 6.12
CA GLY A 772 4.71 -17.68 6.21
C GLY A 772 4.78 -18.34 7.60
N ARG A 773 3.73 -18.22 8.42
CA ARG A 773 3.70 -18.70 9.81
C ARG A 773 2.85 -19.94 10.03
N PHE A 774 1.84 -20.17 9.18
CA PHE A 774 0.87 -21.23 9.35
C PHE A 774 0.74 -22.06 8.08
N ASP A 775 0.31 -23.31 8.21
CA ASP A 775 0.08 -24.22 7.09
C ASP A 775 -1.10 -23.72 6.22
N PRO A 776 -0.85 -23.35 4.95
CA PRO A 776 -1.87 -22.81 4.06
C PRO A 776 -2.81 -23.87 3.46
N VAL A 777 -2.66 -25.15 3.81
CA VAL A 777 -3.57 -26.21 3.33
C VAL A 777 -4.97 -26.05 3.91
N GLN A 778 -5.97 -26.03 3.03
CA GLN A 778 -7.37 -25.91 3.37
C GLN A 778 -7.89 -27.14 4.11
N ARG A 779 -8.59 -26.90 5.23
CA ARG A 779 -9.30 -27.92 6.00
C ARG A 779 -10.77 -27.59 6.11
N THR A 780 -11.64 -28.49 5.67
CA THR A 780 -13.09 -28.26 5.67
C THR A 780 -13.76 -29.19 6.66
N SER A 781 -14.65 -28.61 7.47
CA SER A 781 -15.45 -29.29 8.48
C SER A 781 -16.86 -28.69 8.56
N PHE A 782 -17.70 -29.25 9.43
CA PHE A 782 -19.02 -28.72 9.73
C PHE A 782 -19.16 -28.46 11.22
N VAL A 783 -19.82 -27.36 11.57
CA VAL A 783 -20.13 -26.98 12.96
C VAL A 783 -21.63 -26.80 13.07
N THR A 784 -22.27 -27.44 14.06
CA THR A 784 -23.69 -27.23 14.34
C THR A 784 -23.86 -26.11 15.37
N VAL A 785 -24.57 -25.05 15.00
CA VAL A 785 -24.86 -23.89 15.83
C VAL A 785 -26.37 -23.72 15.92
N LEU A 786 -26.93 -23.90 17.11
CA LEU A 786 -28.38 -23.75 17.37
C LEU A 786 -29.27 -24.55 16.40
N GLY A 787 -28.84 -25.75 16.00
CA GLY A 787 -29.58 -26.61 15.07
C GLY A 787 -29.28 -26.39 13.59
N HIS A 788 -28.48 -25.37 13.25
CA HIS A 788 -28.03 -25.10 11.87
C HIS A 788 -26.63 -25.64 11.64
N VAL A 789 -26.42 -26.33 10.52
CA VAL A 789 -25.11 -26.85 10.14
C VAL A 789 -24.40 -25.80 9.31
N ILE A 790 -23.28 -25.28 9.84
CA ILE A 790 -22.46 -24.25 9.21
C ILE A 790 -21.20 -24.89 8.64
N THR A 791 -20.86 -24.55 7.40
CA THR A 791 -19.59 -24.98 6.79
C THR A 791 -18.46 -24.15 7.38
N LYS A 792 -17.47 -24.81 7.97
CA LYS A 792 -16.26 -24.19 8.50
C LYS A 792 -15.05 -24.58 7.67
N VAL A 793 -14.30 -23.60 7.17
CA VAL A 793 -13.07 -23.82 6.40
C VAL A 793 -11.89 -23.14 7.09
N GLU A 794 -10.82 -23.87 7.36
CA GLU A 794 -9.62 -23.36 8.02
C GLU A 794 -8.44 -23.32 7.03
N ILE A 795 -7.76 -22.18 6.97
CA ILE A 795 -6.52 -21.95 6.20
C ILE A 795 -5.55 -21.22 7.13
N GLY A 796 -4.47 -21.87 7.54
CA GLY A 796 -3.60 -21.35 8.58
C GLY A 796 -4.35 -21.00 9.88
N ASN A 797 -4.09 -19.83 10.45
CA ASN A 797 -4.78 -19.32 11.65
C ASN A 797 -6.17 -18.71 11.36
N VAL A 798 -6.70 -18.85 10.14
CA VAL A 798 -7.97 -18.24 9.70
C VAL A 798 -9.05 -19.31 9.58
N ALA A 799 -10.20 -19.07 10.23
CA ALA A 799 -11.40 -19.88 10.11
C ALA A 799 -12.52 -19.09 9.41
N HIS A 800 -13.06 -19.64 8.34
CA HIS A 800 -14.22 -19.12 7.61
C HIS A 800 -15.50 -19.83 8.05
N TYR A 801 -16.57 -19.07 8.25
CA TYR A 801 -17.91 -19.56 8.56
C TYR A 801 -18.91 -19.10 7.50
N PHE A 802 -19.44 -20.03 6.73
CA PHE A 802 -20.38 -19.75 5.64
C PHE A 802 -21.81 -20.12 6.04
N LEU A 803 -22.64 -19.12 6.37
CA LEU A 803 -24.07 -19.32 6.64
C LEU A 803 -24.86 -19.55 5.35
N ARG A 804 -24.42 -18.95 4.23
CA ARG A 804 -25.01 -19.11 2.89
C ARG A 804 -26.48 -18.74 2.80
N LEU A 805 -26.93 -17.76 3.59
CA LEU A 805 -28.29 -17.24 3.45
C LEU A 805 -28.41 -16.47 2.13
N PRO A 806 -29.43 -16.73 1.29
CA PRO A 806 -29.63 -15.96 0.06
C PRO A 806 -29.83 -14.48 0.38
N GLU A 807 -29.23 -13.60 -0.40
CA GLU A 807 -29.32 -12.15 -0.21
C GLU A 807 -30.78 -11.66 -0.21
N PHE A 808 -31.55 -11.97 -1.25
CA PHE A 808 -32.95 -11.54 -1.34
C PHE A 808 -33.83 -12.17 -0.26
N GLY A 809 -33.63 -13.46 0.05
CA GLY A 809 -34.36 -14.11 1.13
C GLY A 809 -34.04 -13.49 2.51
N THR A 810 -32.80 -13.04 2.72
CA THR A 810 -32.39 -12.36 3.96
C THR A 810 -33.00 -10.96 4.07
N ILE A 811 -33.10 -10.25 2.94
CA ILE A 811 -33.83 -8.97 2.86
C ILE A 811 -35.32 -9.18 3.18
N ASP A 812 -35.94 -10.20 2.59
CA ASP A 812 -37.36 -10.50 2.78
C ASP A 812 -37.67 -10.95 4.21
N LEU A 813 -36.77 -11.70 4.84
CA LEU A 813 -36.84 -12.02 6.26
C LEU A 813 -36.93 -10.76 7.12
N SER A 814 -36.04 -9.80 6.89
CA SER A 814 -35.98 -8.56 7.68
C SER A 814 -37.15 -7.62 7.40
N LYS A 815 -37.57 -7.48 6.13
CA LYS A 815 -38.62 -6.54 5.73
C LYS A 815 -40.04 -7.08 5.89
N TYR A 816 -40.23 -8.37 5.66
CA TYR A 816 -41.56 -8.98 5.54
C TYR A 816 -41.77 -10.16 6.51
N GLY A 817 -40.74 -10.59 7.24
CA GLY A 817 -40.83 -11.74 8.13
C GLY A 817 -40.90 -13.07 7.38
N THR A 818 -40.51 -13.11 6.11
CA THR A 818 -40.50 -14.33 5.31
C THR A 818 -39.33 -15.21 5.73
N PRO A 819 -39.56 -16.45 6.22
CA PRO A 819 -38.48 -17.35 6.62
C PRO A 819 -37.49 -17.61 5.49
N VAL A 820 -36.22 -17.78 5.84
CA VAL A 820 -35.12 -17.99 4.89
C VAL A 820 -34.34 -19.26 5.27
N SER A 821 -33.82 -19.97 4.27
CA SER A 821 -32.96 -21.13 4.47
C SER A 821 -31.64 -20.94 3.71
N PRO A 822 -30.52 -21.53 4.18
CA PRO A 822 -29.27 -21.57 3.44
C PRO A 822 -29.42 -22.21 2.06
N MET A 823 -28.70 -21.66 1.07
CA MET A 823 -28.75 -22.11 -0.34
C MET A 823 -28.47 -23.60 -0.50
N ASN A 824 -27.55 -24.15 0.31
CA ASN A 824 -27.16 -25.56 0.25
C ASN A 824 -27.90 -26.45 1.26
N ARG A 825 -28.78 -25.89 2.10
CA ARG A 825 -29.55 -26.60 3.13
C ARG A 825 -30.96 -26.02 3.25
N PRO A 826 -31.82 -26.20 2.22
CA PRO A 826 -33.13 -25.56 2.17
C PRO A 826 -34.09 -25.98 3.30
N GLN A 827 -33.78 -27.09 4.00
CA GLN A 827 -34.57 -27.59 5.15
C GLN A 827 -34.22 -26.89 6.48
N GLU A 828 -33.10 -26.17 6.56
CA GLU A 828 -32.68 -25.47 7.78
C GLU A 828 -33.25 -24.05 7.79
N VAL A 829 -34.42 -23.88 8.38
CA VAL A 829 -35.19 -22.62 8.33
C VAL A 829 -34.77 -21.66 9.45
N TYR A 830 -34.41 -20.44 9.08
CA TYR A 830 -34.35 -19.28 9.94
C TYR A 830 -35.70 -18.58 9.87
N ALA A 831 -36.51 -18.69 10.92
CA ALA A 831 -37.88 -18.20 10.93
C ALA A 831 -37.96 -16.69 11.12
N THR A 832 -37.00 -16.11 11.84
CA THR A 832 -36.96 -14.70 12.20
C THR A 832 -35.56 -14.11 12.09
N GLU A 833 -35.47 -12.79 12.01
CA GLU A 833 -34.20 -12.06 12.11
C GLU A 833 -33.46 -12.35 13.44
N ALA A 834 -34.20 -12.64 14.52
CA ALA A 834 -33.62 -13.02 15.80
C ALA A 834 -32.89 -14.37 15.75
N ASP A 835 -33.36 -15.31 14.92
CA ASP A 835 -32.68 -16.61 14.73
C ASP A 835 -31.32 -16.40 14.05
N VAL A 836 -31.27 -15.56 13.02
CA VAL A 836 -30.02 -15.18 12.35
C VAL A 836 -29.07 -14.51 13.33
N GLN A 837 -29.57 -13.53 14.09
CA GLN A 837 -28.79 -12.83 15.13
C GLN A 837 -28.22 -13.80 16.18
N ALA A 838 -29.02 -14.79 16.62
CA ALA A 838 -28.61 -15.76 17.61
C ALA A 838 -27.49 -16.68 17.11
N VAL A 839 -27.56 -17.14 15.85
CA VAL A 839 -26.50 -17.95 15.23
C VAL A 839 -25.22 -17.14 15.08
N LEU A 840 -25.29 -15.90 14.58
CA LEU A 840 -24.13 -15.01 14.45
C LEU A 840 -23.46 -14.76 15.81
N LEU A 841 -24.26 -14.44 16.84
CA LEU A 841 -23.76 -14.24 18.20
C LEU A 841 -23.10 -15.50 18.76
N ALA A 842 -23.68 -16.67 18.52
CA ALA A 842 -23.13 -17.93 19.00
C ALA A 842 -21.75 -18.21 18.37
N ILE A 843 -21.56 -17.97 17.07
CA ILE A 843 -20.25 -18.10 16.41
C ILE A 843 -19.25 -17.10 16.98
N VAL A 844 -19.66 -15.83 17.20
CA VAL A 844 -18.79 -14.83 17.83
C VAL A 844 -18.36 -15.26 19.23
N LYS A 845 -19.25 -15.83 20.03
CA LYS A 845 -18.91 -16.37 21.37
C LYS A 845 -17.94 -17.55 21.30
N MET A 846 -18.02 -18.37 20.25
CA MET A 846 -17.08 -19.48 20.05
C MET A 846 -15.66 -18.98 19.77
N GLU A 847 -15.51 -17.92 18.97
CA GLU A 847 -14.21 -17.46 18.49
C GLU A 847 -13.59 -16.30 19.29
N ALA A 848 -14.38 -15.53 20.04
CA ALA A 848 -13.90 -14.41 20.85
C ALA A 848 -13.17 -14.89 22.12
N LYS A 849 -11.84 -15.04 22.03
CA LYS A 849 -10.96 -15.54 23.10
C LYS A 849 -9.85 -14.54 23.42
N GLY A 850 -9.49 -14.42 24.70
CA GLY A 850 -8.42 -13.53 25.12
C GLY A 850 -8.68 -12.08 24.73
N ARG A 851 -7.71 -11.41 24.09
CA ARG A 851 -7.93 -10.06 23.55
C ARG A 851 -8.69 -10.17 22.22
N ALA A 852 -9.99 -9.91 22.25
CA ALA A 852 -10.85 -10.06 21.08
C ALA A 852 -11.27 -8.72 20.46
N THR A 853 -11.18 -8.63 19.13
CA THR A 853 -11.75 -7.51 18.35
C THR A 853 -12.66 -8.06 17.25
N LEU A 854 -13.84 -7.48 17.12
CA LEU A 854 -14.79 -7.71 16.04
C LEU A 854 -14.75 -6.53 15.06
N HIS A 855 -14.57 -6.82 13.78
CA HIS A 855 -14.64 -5.88 12.68
C HIS A 855 -15.93 -6.14 11.89
N SER A 856 -16.74 -5.12 11.64
CA SER A 856 -18.00 -5.25 10.90
C SER A 856 -18.38 -3.96 10.16
N GLN A 857 -19.47 -3.98 9.39
CA GLN A 857 -19.93 -2.83 8.60
C GLN A 857 -20.58 -1.76 9.47
N GLN A 858 -20.32 -0.50 9.14
CA GLN A 858 -21.11 0.62 9.64
C GLN A 858 -22.55 0.52 9.15
N TYR A 859 -23.51 0.80 10.03
CA TYR A 859 -24.95 0.68 9.77
C TYR A 859 -25.72 1.99 9.99
N GLY A 860 -25.09 3.02 10.55
CA GLY A 860 -25.73 4.34 10.73
C GLY A 860 -25.92 5.13 9.44
N GLN A 861 -25.09 4.88 8.43
CA GLN A 861 -25.18 5.46 7.09
C GLN A 861 -25.01 4.34 6.07
N VAL A 862 -26.10 4.01 5.39
CA VAL A 862 -26.24 2.78 4.61
C VAL A 862 -25.62 2.96 3.23
N ASP A 863 -24.71 2.08 2.81
CA ASP A 863 -24.36 1.89 1.40
C ASP A 863 -25.43 1.00 0.75
N HIS A 864 -25.68 -0.18 1.31
CA HIS A 864 -26.84 -0.98 0.98
C HIS A 864 -27.33 -1.81 2.17
N PHE A 865 -28.51 -2.39 2.01
CA PHE A 865 -29.29 -2.96 3.10
C PHE A 865 -28.58 -4.07 3.87
N LEU A 866 -27.90 -4.98 3.19
CA LEU A 866 -27.30 -6.16 3.85
C LEU A 866 -26.09 -5.77 4.71
N HIS A 867 -25.29 -4.78 4.29
CA HIS A 867 -24.22 -4.23 5.12
C HIS A 867 -24.77 -3.62 6.41
N ALA A 868 -25.79 -2.77 6.30
CA ALA A 868 -26.42 -2.14 7.44
C ALA A 868 -27.11 -3.16 8.37
N MET A 869 -27.80 -4.16 7.81
CA MET A 869 -28.42 -5.24 8.57
C MET A 869 -27.36 -6.02 9.36
N THR A 870 -26.29 -6.46 8.70
CA THR A 870 -25.20 -7.23 9.33
C THR A 870 -24.62 -6.49 10.53
N GLY A 871 -24.20 -5.24 10.34
CA GLY A 871 -23.64 -4.41 11.39
C GLY A 871 -24.63 -4.17 12.55
N ARG A 872 -25.90 -3.89 12.23
CA ARG A 872 -26.96 -3.65 13.24
C ARG A 872 -27.23 -4.89 14.08
N LEU A 873 -27.35 -6.07 13.46
CA LEU A 873 -27.65 -7.32 14.16
C LEU A 873 -26.57 -7.65 15.18
N ILE A 874 -25.30 -7.61 14.77
CA ILE A 874 -24.22 -7.95 15.68
C ILE A 874 -24.01 -6.88 16.76
N ALA A 875 -24.20 -5.60 16.42
CA ALA A 875 -24.16 -4.52 17.41
C ALA A 875 -25.17 -4.73 18.54
N SER A 876 -26.42 -5.03 18.18
CA SER A 876 -27.51 -5.32 19.12
C SER A 876 -27.23 -6.58 19.95
N ALA A 877 -26.75 -7.64 19.29
CA ALA A 877 -26.46 -8.91 19.95
C ALA A 877 -25.32 -8.80 20.98
N VAL A 878 -24.22 -8.11 20.62
CA VAL A 878 -23.09 -7.94 21.53
C VAL A 878 -23.43 -7.00 22.68
N ALA A 879 -24.20 -5.94 22.44
CA ALA A 879 -24.61 -5.01 23.48
C ALA A 879 -25.48 -5.66 24.56
N THR A 880 -26.26 -6.69 24.19
CA THR A 880 -27.17 -7.41 25.09
C THR A 880 -26.56 -8.65 25.73
N ASP A 881 -25.44 -9.17 25.21
CA ASP A 881 -24.75 -10.31 25.81
C ASP A 881 -23.93 -9.88 27.05
N PRO A 882 -24.14 -10.50 28.22
CA PRO A 882 -23.51 -10.07 29.48
C PRO A 882 -22.00 -10.31 29.51
N THR A 883 -21.45 -11.16 28.64
CA THR A 883 -20.02 -11.45 28.57
C THR A 883 -19.35 -10.56 27.54
N LEU A 884 -19.80 -10.64 26.28
CA LEU A 884 -19.16 -9.95 25.16
C LEU A 884 -19.25 -8.43 25.29
N SER A 885 -20.36 -7.90 25.83
CA SER A 885 -20.49 -6.47 26.09
C SER A 885 -19.38 -5.90 26.96
N THR A 886 -18.70 -6.73 27.78
CA THR A 886 -17.63 -6.32 28.69
C THR A 886 -16.22 -6.54 28.12
N CYS A 887 -16.02 -7.51 27.22
CA CYS A 887 -14.68 -7.96 26.80
C CYS A 887 -14.40 -7.77 25.29
N LEU A 888 -15.42 -7.76 24.44
CA LEU A 888 -15.24 -7.72 22.99
C LEU A 888 -15.12 -6.27 22.51
N SER A 889 -13.95 -5.91 21.98
CA SER A 889 -13.81 -4.65 21.23
C SER A 889 -14.52 -4.78 19.88
N ILE A 890 -15.10 -3.69 19.38
CA ILE A 890 -15.77 -3.67 18.07
C ILE A 890 -15.29 -2.45 17.27
N ALA A 891 -15.01 -2.63 15.99
CA ALA A 891 -14.74 -1.55 15.05
C ALA A 891 -15.67 -1.68 13.83
N TYR A 892 -16.31 -0.57 13.46
CA TYR A 892 -17.19 -0.49 12.31
C TYR A 892 -16.49 0.26 11.18
N TYR A 893 -16.65 -0.24 9.95
CA TYR A 893 -15.96 0.27 8.78
C TYR A 893 -16.95 0.82 7.75
N TRP A 894 -16.53 1.88 7.07
CA TRP A 894 -17.20 2.35 5.87
C TRP A 894 -16.95 1.38 4.71
N GLY A 895 -18.01 1.07 3.98
CA GLY A 895 -17.95 0.32 2.72
C GLY A 895 -17.93 1.28 1.53
N TYR A 896 -18.90 1.12 0.64
CA TYR A 896 -18.94 1.86 -0.62
C TYR A 896 -19.20 3.36 -0.48
N GLN A 897 -19.62 3.83 0.70
CA GLN A 897 -19.72 5.26 1.01
C GLN A 897 -18.37 5.98 0.89
N LYS A 898 -17.26 5.23 0.98
CA LYS A 898 -15.87 5.72 0.89
C LYS A 898 -15.11 5.13 -0.29
N TRP A 899 -15.83 4.52 -1.25
CA TRP A 899 -15.28 3.81 -2.40
C TRP A 899 -14.17 4.60 -3.11
N LEU A 900 -14.46 5.86 -3.46
CA LEU A 900 -13.59 6.71 -4.28
C LEU A 900 -12.82 7.76 -3.48
N ASP A 901 -12.88 7.72 -2.15
CA ASP A 901 -12.08 8.60 -1.29
C ASP A 901 -10.58 8.34 -1.53
N PRO A 902 -9.65 9.16 -1.03
CA PRO A 902 -8.23 8.87 -1.17
C PRO A 902 -7.83 7.49 -0.57
N VAL A 903 -6.77 6.89 -1.08
CA VAL A 903 -6.12 5.75 -0.42
C VAL A 903 -5.64 6.20 0.96
N ASN A 904 -6.02 5.49 2.02
CA ASN A 904 -5.71 5.87 3.40
C ASN A 904 -4.91 4.80 4.18
N LEU A 905 -4.69 3.61 3.61
CA LEU A 905 -3.73 2.67 4.18
C LEU A 905 -2.31 3.23 4.08
N PRO A 906 -1.56 3.36 5.19
CA PRO A 906 -0.23 3.98 5.17
C PRO A 906 0.88 3.02 4.70
N ASP A 907 0.65 1.71 4.83
CA ASP A 907 1.65 0.69 4.54
C ASP A 907 1.57 0.21 3.08
N LYS A 908 2.63 0.50 2.30
CA LYS A 908 2.73 0.07 0.91
C LYS A 908 2.72 -1.46 0.77
N LEU A 909 3.32 -2.20 1.70
CA LEU A 909 3.37 -3.65 1.63
C LEU A 909 1.96 -4.26 1.78
N THR A 910 1.18 -3.75 2.74
CA THR A 910 -0.24 -4.12 2.92
C THR A 910 -1.07 -3.82 1.69
N ILE A 911 -0.87 -2.66 1.04
CA ILE A 911 -1.58 -2.34 -0.21
C ILE A 911 -1.20 -3.34 -1.31
N GLU A 912 0.08 -3.65 -1.49
CA GLU A 912 0.53 -4.64 -2.48
C GLU A 912 -0.03 -6.04 -2.18
N LEU A 913 -0.08 -6.43 -0.91
CA LEU A 913 -0.63 -7.71 -0.49
C LEU A 913 -2.15 -7.79 -0.69
N GLN A 914 -2.88 -6.72 -0.39
CA GLN A 914 -4.32 -6.61 -0.67
C GLN A 914 -4.60 -6.79 -2.17
N ARG A 915 -3.81 -6.14 -3.04
CA ARG A 915 -3.98 -6.27 -4.49
C ARG A 915 -3.71 -7.69 -4.99
N ARG A 916 -2.74 -8.40 -4.40
CA ARG A 916 -2.47 -9.81 -4.71
C ARG A 916 -3.57 -10.74 -4.21
N ALA A 917 -4.08 -10.50 -3.01
CA ALA A 917 -5.22 -11.23 -2.47
C ALA A 917 -6.46 -11.03 -3.36
N TRP A 918 -6.74 -9.78 -3.78
CA TRP A 918 -7.82 -9.46 -4.70
C TRP A 918 -7.64 -10.13 -6.07
N LEU A 919 -6.41 -10.16 -6.59
CA LEU A 919 -6.10 -10.84 -7.83
C LEU A 919 -6.34 -12.36 -7.75
N ALA A 920 -5.98 -12.99 -6.63
CA ALA A 920 -6.25 -14.41 -6.39
C ALA A 920 -7.74 -14.71 -6.26
N LEU A 921 -8.49 -13.85 -5.57
CA LEU A 921 -9.96 -13.93 -5.46
C LEU A 921 -10.58 -13.82 -6.84
N SER A 922 -10.27 -12.75 -7.56
CA SER A 922 -10.88 -12.43 -8.84
C SER A 922 -10.58 -13.49 -9.91
N SER A 923 -9.33 -13.95 -10.02
CA SER A 923 -8.97 -15.03 -10.96
C SER A 923 -9.64 -16.36 -10.62
N THR A 924 -9.82 -16.68 -9.32
CA THR A 924 -10.49 -17.91 -8.91
C THR A 924 -11.99 -17.85 -9.18
N ALA A 925 -12.64 -16.74 -8.85
CA ALA A 925 -14.04 -16.51 -9.14
C ALA A 925 -14.31 -16.57 -10.65
N SER A 926 -13.51 -15.87 -11.47
CA SER A 926 -13.66 -15.88 -12.93
C SER A 926 -13.38 -17.23 -13.58
N ARG A 927 -12.61 -18.13 -12.96
CA ARG A 927 -12.44 -19.51 -13.48
C ARG A 927 -13.70 -20.35 -13.27
N LEU A 928 -14.38 -20.16 -12.14
CA LEU A 928 -15.59 -20.91 -11.78
C LEU A 928 -16.86 -20.28 -12.37
N TYR A 929 -16.85 -18.97 -12.57
CA TYR A 929 -17.96 -18.19 -13.09
C TYR A 929 -17.47 -17.15 -14.13
N PRO A 930 -17.18 -17.59 -15.38
CA PRO A 930 -16.47 -16.77 -16.37
C PRO A 930 -17.19 -15.54 -16.88
N SER A 931 -18.51 -15.44 -16.68
CA SER A 931 -19.31 -14.28 -17.09
C SER A 931 -19.13 -13.06 -16.17
N MET A 932 -18.40 -13.20 -15.06
CA MET A 932 -18.15 -12.11 -14.11
C MET A 932 -16.69 -12.06 -13.66
N SER A 933 -16.18 -10.84 -13.46
CA SER A 933 -14.83 -10.60 -12.96
C SER A 933 -14.86 -9.56 -11.84
N PRO A 934 -14.65 -9.98 -10.57
CA PRO A 934 -14.56 -9.06 -9.42
C PRO A 934 -13.44 -8.02 -9.50
N TRP A 935 -12.51 -8.13 -10.46
CA TRP A 935 -11.48 -7.13 -10.65
C TRP A 935 -12.08 -5.80 -11.12
N LEU A 936 -13.04 -5.88 -12.05
CA LEU A 936 -13.41 -4.77 -12.92
C LEU A 936 -14.12 -3.66 -12.15
N ASP A 937 -15.03 -4.05 -11.27
CA ASP A 937 -15.74 -3.18 -10.35
C ASP A 937 -14.81 -2.75 -9.21
N HIS A 938 -14.26 -3.68 -8.43
CA HIS A 938 -13.72 -3.37 -7.10
C HIS A 938 -12.25 -2.95 -7.01
N VAL A 939 -11.45 -3.09 -8.08
CA VAL A 939 -10.01 -2.73 -8.04
C VAL A 939 -9.78 -1.28 -7.61
N SER A 940 -10.77 -0.43 -7.84
CA SER A 940 -10.77 0.99 -7.48
C SER A 940 -10.87 1.25 -5.96
N VAL A 941 -11.37 0.30 -5.16
CA VAL A 941 -11.47 0.39 -3.69
C VAL A 941 -10.13 0.12 -3.01
N LEU A 942 -9.29 -0.72 -3.61
CA LEU A 942 -8.05 -1.22 -3.01
C LEU A 942 -7.15 -0.09 -2.48
N GLY A 943 -6.59 -0.29 -1.29
CA GLY A 943 -5.82 0.70 -0.54
C GLY A 943 -6.63 1.48 0.51
N ARG A 944 -7.92 1.16 0.70
CA ARG A 944 -8.82 1.90 1.60
C ARG A 944 -9.29 1.05 2.76
N GLU A 945 -9.23 1.63 3.95
CA GLU A 945 -9.77 1.09 5.20
C GLU A 945 -10.24 2.26 6.07
N TYR A 946 -11.50 2.63 5.97
CA TYR A 946 -12.04 3.78 6.68
C TYR A 946 -12.84 3.33 7.91
N VAL A 947 -12.28 3.56 9.10
CA VAL A 947 -12.99 3.31 10.37
C VAL A 947 -14.10 4.35 10.56
N ALA A 948 -15.33 3.90 10.73
CA ALA A 948 -16.49 4.74 11.01
C ALA A 948 -16.64 5.03 12.50
N SER A 949 -16.51 3.99 13.33
CA SER A 949 -16.59 4.11 14.78
C SER A 949 -15.94 2.89 15.44
N SER A 950 -15.61 3.00 16.73
CA SER A 950 -15.04 1.90 17.49
C SER A 950 -15.47 1.93 18.94
N LEU A 951 -15.70 0.75 19.52
CA LEU A 951 -15.92 0.51 20.94
C LEU A 951 -14.75 -0.32 21.46
N VAL A 952 -13.93 0.24 22.34
CA VAL A 952 -12.74 -0.45 22.89
C VAL A 952 -13.07 -1.06 24.25
N ARG A 953 -12.69 -2.33 24.43
CA ARG A 953 -12.80 -3.08 25.69
C ARG A 953 -11.42 -3.56 26.13
N THR A 954 -11.16 -3.48 27.44
CA THR A 954 -9.88 -3.85 28.05
C THR A 954 -9.89 -5.21 28.73
N ASN A 955 -11.07 -5.72 29.09
CA ASN A 955 -11.22 -7.05 29.70
C ASN A 955 -10.95 -8.14 28.66
N LEU A 956 -10.37 -9.25 29.10
CA LEU A 956 -10.16 -10.42 28.27
C LEU A 956 -11.46 -11.22 28.14
N CYS A 957 -11.75 -11.71 26.94
CA CYS A 957 -12.85 -12.64 26.75
C CYS A 957 -12.49 -14.03 27.29
N PRO A 958 -13.46 -14.76 27.88
CA PRO A 958 -13.21 -16.07 28.47
C PRO A 958 -12.58 -17.05 27.48
N ALA A 959 -11.64 -17.85 28.00
CA ALA A 959 -10.96 -18.91 27.26
C ALA A 959 -11.92 -19.96 26.70
#